data_AF-A0A847Z033-F1
#
_entry.id   AF-A0A847Z033-F1
#
_cell.length_a   1.000
_cell.length_b   1.000
_cell.length_c   1.000
_cell.angle_alpha   90.00
_cell.angle_beta   90.00
_cell.angle_gamma   90.00
#
_symmetry.space_group_name_H-M   'P 1'
#
loop_
_entity.id
_entity.type
_entity.pdbx_description
1 polymer ?
#
loop_
_entity_poly.entity_id
_entity_poly.type
_entity_poly.pdbx_seq_one_letter_code
_entity_poly.pdbx_strand_id
1 'polypeptide(L)'
;MADEKPQINSQPETPGSLDIYRSSREYKVKQGFRNMTPKKKLMLLALPILVVAIGVILYFTLAAGGDPGLQLVWADTANTVNDMSLVCGAKEQKMDILVDNNVGENIVSAAAFIKYDPAKIEVTKIDVGKTDFSQGEGDTTASAPGTMQKIDNTNGLVQVVRGQPANDQGDAFTKKAGILATLYFNIKPEADISATTTIFSFSQADPNKSIIVLKGGQAVDPEYENSGNYGGIIKCCINPNDECLPYEYCPNNNWYNNDPNENIRCCREKCKQGLEFYLFEKEKTVEAGEAFNININLRPDYQPVKEINLQLKLNYYSLVEPLSSGNIIFSGGVSGTATYSNGVFAINIKNYQTTNNVAATLATMKLVAKEQGVLSVDFDPAGTGAIAVDGSKMETMGTGGVYTIVLKRIKLCPSNELVTNVGYTDVGFNLCVTPGSDCNIEIKGATSTTVVGTGISTYDGVCRANTEIDHEIQVQGLHEGRAYSYDVVCDGTDKCPVRLKYQLDESGTQHIVYGALKMSGNFTTLSSQKLDIREQKPSNVRASSATIEWNTIGGPNGDGLADSVVCYKKVGATQYETLTNANLINKHSVDIFGLEEQSKYEAYVSSLVTNTTVTRGSDLCNNPPASLCPATVPAKSCATAMATFTTKSLESSADANVILKVSKDRICDEWLYCNAKTQVKVTGANPEKYEDLCFRVGKCNKMDESGNCVSIVDEDKSAMTVESPKKVSEIRNLSGYSKVGINWGKRCLNTGRICSSDSDCIGGAKCTEAKIDGFYPYSQMAEVGVPIVIKNSNFENGIPNPWESWNKGVIENYNYENANRVLKIWPSGTFQGAIVKGVSNKTVSKGSYVVSFWAKSDDENPRDIMVELAYGPEGKYSYVPFKYYNEGSNTAANFVTLGNVWREYVVSLSAKELSGYTGQLNLVIVQAAGRVSSKPFYVDNISMKSVLELGDNMNYAARSCRLYPTETAPACDYYDSQVGKNYKGWKGYCVETDPAYQNRRYSSQPMCLMWWPVDIINGESNIFYKDPTAIGYTGRKPLYYCLEAAGNYSRTGSLST
;
A
#
# COMPACT_ATOMS: atom_id res chain seq x y z
N MET A 1 80.35 8.71 -8.54
CA MET A 1 80.16 7.41 -9.21
C MET A 1 78.96 7.60 -10.11
N ALA A 2 79.24 7.95 -11.38
CA ALA A 2 79.50 6.99 -12.46
C ALA A 2 78.13 6.47 -12.95
N ASP A 3 77.66 7.00 -14.08
CA ASP A 3 77.77 6.38 -15.41
C ASP A 3 76.72 5.26 -15.53
N GLU A 4 75.99 5.08 -16.63
CA GLU A 4 76.55 4.88 -17.97
C GLU A 4 75.45 4.91 -19.05
N LYS A 5 75.90 5.11 -20.29
CA LYS A 5 75.17 5.23 -21.56
C LYS A 5 74.50 3.92 -22.02
N PRO A 6 73.86 3.93 -23.20
CA PRO A 6 74.58 3.36 -24.34
C PRO A 6 74.56 4.21 -25.62
N GLN A 7 75.67 4.09 -26.37
CA GLN A 7 75.92 4.55 -27.74
C GLN A 7 75.24 3.62 -28.75
N ILE A 8 74.86 4.13 -29.95
CA ILE A 8 75.11 3.46 -31.24
C ILE A 8 75.44 4.49 -32.33
N ASN A 9 76.40 4.09 -33.17
CA ASN A 9 77.17 4.79 -34.20
C ASN A 9 76.40 5.31 -35.43
N SER A 10 76.98 6.38 -35.97
CA SER A 10 76.88 6.92 -37.34
C SER A 10 77.79 6.21 -38.35
N GLN A 11 77.43 6.24 -39.65
CA GLN A 11 78.22 6.63 -40.85
C GLN A 11 77.61 6.02 -42.15
N PRO A 12 77.91 6.48 -43.39
CA PRO A 12 77.73 7.84 -43.93
C PRO A 12 77.24 7.85 -45.41
N GLU A 13 76.33 8.74 -45.83
CA GLU A 13 76.17 9.04 -47.28
C GLU A 13 75.87 10.54 -47.53
N THR A 14 76.77 11.18 -48.28
CA THR A 14 76.59 12.47 -49.00
C THR A 14 76.07 12.21 -50.42
N PRO A 15 75.72 13.22 -51.26
CA PRO A 15 74.69 14.25 -51.14
C PRO A 15 73.73 14.20 -52.37
N GLY A 16 72.41 14.12 -52.15
CA GLY A 16 71.43 14.01 -53.23
C GLY A 16 70.65 15.30 -53.53
N SER A 17 71.13 16.06 -54.51
CA SER A 17 70.39 16.97 -55.43
C SER A 17 69.32 17.97 -54.91
N LEU A 18 69.39 19.19 -55.45
CA LEU A 18 68.51 20.35 -55.22
C LEU A 18 66.99 20.12 -55.47
N ASP A 19 66.58 18.95 -55.95
CA ASP A 19 65.19 18.63 -56.31
C ASP A 19 64.32 18.24 -55.11
N ILE A 20 64.90 17.82 -53.98
CA ILE A 20 64.15 17.50 -52.76
C ILE A 20 63.62 18.77 -52.07
N TYR A 21 64.27 19.92 -52.27
CA TYR A 21 63.80 21.18 -51.68
C TYR A 21 62.56 21.77 -52.41
N ARG A 22 62.28 21.33 -53.64
CA ARG A 22 61.09 21.76 -54.41
C ARG A 22 59.84 20.91 -54.14
N SER A 23 59.98 19.73 -53.51
CA SER A 23 58.85 18.87 -53.14
C SER A 23 58.34 19.11 -51.72
N SER A 24 59.06 19.88 -50.89
CA SER A 24 58.65 20.15 -49.51
C SER A 24 57.32 20.91 -49.45
N ARG A 25 56.42 20.45 -48.58
CA ARG A 25 55.07 21.02 -48.39
C ARG A 25 55.14 22.50 -48.03
N GLU A 26 56.19 22.90 -47.30
CA GLU A 26 56.43 24.29 -46.89
C GLU A 26 56.75 25.21 -48.08
N TYR A 27 57.53 24.75 -49.06
CA TYR A 27 57.84 25.56 -50.24
C TYR A 27 56.59 25.78 -51.10
N LYS A 28 55.77 24.73 -51.29
CA LYS A 28 54.50 24.83 -52.04
C LYS A 28 53.48 25.75 -51.36
N VAL A 29 53.40 25.73 -50.02
CA VAL A 29 52.52 26.64 -49.27
C VAL A 29 53.01 28.09 -49.38
N LYS A 30 54.32 28.35 -49.25
CA LYS A 30 54.89 29.70 -49.42
C LYS A 30 54.72 30.26 -50.84
N GLN A 31 54.86 29.42 -51.87
CA GLN A 31 54.65 29.84 -53.26
C GLN A 31 53.15 30.08 -53.57
N GLY A 32 52.26 29.25 -53.01
CA GLY A 32 50.82 29.45 -53.08
C GLY A 32 50.39 30.79 -52.45
N PHE A 33 50.94 31.15 -51.30
CA PHE A 33 50.69 32.46 -50.68
C PHE A 33 51.24 33.63 -51.50
N ARG A 34 52.37 33.48 -52.20
CA ARG A 34 52.91 34.56 -53.05
C ARG A 34 52.01 34.86 -54.26
N ASN A 35 51.41 33.85 -54.87
CA ASN A 35 50.58 34.00 -56.07
C ASN A 35 49.09 34.35 -55.79
N MET A 36 48.67 34.46 -54.53
CA MET A 36 47.32 34.91 -54.19
C MET A 36 47.17 36.43 -54.36
N THR A 37 46.15 36.83 -55.11
CA THR A 37 45.72 38.23 -55.24
C THR A 37 45.40 38.84 -53.87
N PRO A 38 45.58 40.16 -53.65
CA PRO A 38 45.33 40.82 -52.37
C PRO A 38 43.96 40.51 -51.75
N LYS A 39 42.88 40.44 -52.57
CA LYS A 39 41.53 40.05 -52.11
C LYS A 39 41.48 38.64 -51.51
N LYS A 40 42.19 37.68 -52.10
CA LYS A 40 42.25 36.29 -51.61
C LYS A 40 43.05 36.19 -50.31
N LYS A 41 44.12 36.98 -50.17
CA LYS A 41 44.89 37.07 -48.91
C LYS A 41 44.06 37.65 -47.78
N LEU A 42 43.27 38.68 -48.07
CA LEU A 42 42.35 39.28 -47.09
C LEU A 42 41.25 38.29 -46.68
N MET A 43 40.66 37.55 -47.62
CA MET A 43 39.68 36.52 -47.29
C MET A 43 40.27 35.39 -46.44
N LEU A 44 41.49 34.92 -46.74
CA LEU A 44 42.12 33.82 -46.01
C LEU A 44 42.46 34.18 -44.56
N LEU A 45 42.68 35.47 -44.27
CA LEU A 45 42.95 35.99 -42.93
C LEU A 45 41.68 36.42 -42.19
N ALA A 46 40.69 36.99 -42.88
CA ALA A 46 39.47 37.50 -42.27
C ALA A 46 38.43 36.39 -42.01
N LEU A 47 38.33 35.39 -42.89
CA LEU A 47 37.32 34.33 -42.76
C LEU A 47 37.47 33.48 -41.49
N PRO A 48 38.68 33.03 -41.08
CA PRO A 48 38.83 32.27 -39.84
C PRO A 48 38.48 33.10 -38.60
N ILE A 49 38.84 34.38 -38.60
CA ILE A 49 38.52 35.30 -37.50
C ILE A 49 37.01 35.54 -37.41
N LEU A 50 36.33 35.69 -38.56
CA LEU A 50 34.88 35.84 -38.61
C LEU A 50 34.17 34.56 -38.13
N VAL A 51 34.65 33.37 -38.51
CA VAL A 51 34.09 32.09 -38.07
C VAL A 51 34.29 31.89 -36.57
N VAL A 52 35.45 32.25 -36.02
CA VAL A 52 35.68 32.21 -34.57
C VAL A 52 34.80 33.23 -33.85
N ALA A 53 34.66 34.46 -34.36
CA ALA A 53 33.79 35.47 -33.76
C ALA A 53 32.32 35.05 -33.78
N ILE A 54 31.82 34.51 -34.90
CA ILE A 54 30.46 33.95 -35.01
C ILE A 54 30.31 32.74 -34.09
N GLY A 55 31.31 31.86 -34.00
CA GLY A 55 31.30 30.71 -33.10
C GLY A 55 31.30 31.09 -31.63
N VAL A 56 32.02 32.15 -31.24
CA VAL A 56 32.05 32.69 -29.88
C VAL A 56 30.74 33.40 -29.56
N ILE A 57 30.19 34.20 -30.48
CA ILE A 57 28.88 34.82 -30.30
C ILE A 57 27.80 33.73 -30.17
N LEU A 58 27.78 32.74 -31.06
CA LEU A 58 26.87 31.60 -30.99
C LEU A 58 27.03 30.81 -29.69
N TYR A 59 28.27 30.56 -29.26
CA TYR A 59 28.54 29.88 -28.01
C TYR A 59 28.01 30.67 -26.81
N PHE A 60 28.26 31.98 -26.72
CA PHE A 60 27.73 32.79 -25.61
C PHE A 60 26.21 32.98 -25.69
N THR A 61 25.60 33.02 -26.88
CA THR A 61 24.14 33.09 -27.03
C THR A 61 23.45 31.74 -26.77
N LEU A 62 24.12 30.61 -27.01
CA LEU A 62 23.57 29.26 -26.78
C LEU A 62 23.91 28.71 -25.38
N ALA A 63 24.95 29.25 -24.73
CA ALA A 63 25.38 28.86 -23.38
C ALA A 63 24.85 29.77 -22.27
N ALA A 64 24.16 30.87 -22.62
CA ALA A 64 23.35 31.60 -21.65
C ALA A 64 22.17 30.69 -21.26
N GLY A 65 22.20 30.13 -20.03
CA GLY A 65 21.07 29.39 -19.49
C GLY A 65 19.84 30.28 -19.47
N GLY A 66 18.70 29.80 -19.95
CA GLY A 66 17.43 30.53 -19.91
C GLY A 66 16.98 30.74 -18.46
N ASP A 67 16.30 31.85 -18.20
CA ASP A 67 15.82 32.24 -16.87
C ASP A 67 14.93 31.12 -16.27
N PRO A 68 14.86 30.98 -14.93
CA PRO A 68 13.96 30.00 -14.33
C PRO A 68 12.51 30.33 -14.69
N GLY A 69 11.71 29.32 -15.00
CA GLY A 69 10.36 29.46 -15.51
C GLY A 69 9.27 28.90 -14.62
N LEU A 70 8.03 29.31 -14.89
CA LEU A 70 6.83 28.73 -14.32
C LEU A 70 5.91 28.17 -15.41
N GLN A 71 5.44 26.95 -15.22
CA GLN A 71 4.56 26.26 -16.16
C GLN A 71 3.35 25.64 -15.46
N LEU A 72 2.26 25.48 -16.19
CA LEU A 72 1.11 24.67 -15.77
C LEU A 72 1.07 23.40 -16.60
N VAL A 73 1.09 22.25 -15.93
CA VAL A 73 1.04 20.92 -16.55
C VAL A 73 -0.03 20.06 -15.90
N TRP A 74 -0.58 19.06 -16.59
CA TRP A 74 -1.52 18.12 -15.96
C TRP A 74 -0.82 17.19 -15.00
N ALA A 75 -1.40 17.00 -13.82
CA ALA A 75 -0.81 16.15 -12.80
C ALA A 75 -0.76 14.66 -13.19
N ASP A 76 -1.55 14.24 -14.20
CA ASP A 76 -1.58 12.85 -14.70
C ASP A 76 -0.66 12.60 -15.89
N THR A 77 -0.49 13.57 -16.78
CA THR A 77 0.23 13.38 -18.06
C THR A 77 1.53 14.15 -18.14
N ALA A 78 1.76 15.12 -17.25
CA ALA A 78 2.85 16.10 -17.29
C ALA A 78 2.91 16.95 -18.58
N ASN A 79 1.88 16.86 -19.44
CA ASN A 79 1.77 17.71 -20.63
C ASN A 79 1.34 19.13 -20.23
N THR A 80 1.82 20.14 -20.94
CA THR A 80 1.39 21.53 -20.78
C THR A 80 -0.11 21.67 -20.94
N VAL A 81 -0.73 22.60 -20.21
CA VAL A 81 -2.20 22.78 -20.20
C VAL A 81 -2.78 23.38 -21.51
N ASN A 82 -1.99 23.47 -22.58
CA ASN A 82 -2.43 24.06 -23.85
C ASN A 82 -3.23 23.06 -24.71
N ASP A 83 -4.21 23.58 -25.46
CA ASP A 83 -4.95 22.88 -26.54
C ASP A 83 -5.86 21.72 -26.16
N MET A 84 -6.31 21.60 -24.91
CA MET A 84 -7.21 20.48 -24.56
C MET A 84 -8.68 20.85 -24.50
N SER A 85 -9.45 19.80 -24.75
CA SER A 85 -10.89 19.77 -24.62
C SER A 85 -11.27 19.46 -23.18
N LEU A 86 -11.84 20.43 -22.48
CA LEU A 86 -12.42 20.25 -21.15
C LEU A 86 -13.94 20.16 -21.25
N VAL A 87 -14.59 19.38 -20.39
CA VAL A 87 -16.04 19.14 -20.43
C VAL A 87 -16.73 19.94 -19.32
N CYS A 88 -17.86 20.59 -19.64
CA CYS A 88 -18.62 21.36 -18.66
C CYS A 88 -19.17 20.47 -17.55
N GLY A 89 -19.10 20.95 -16.31
CA GLY A 89 -19.48 20.15 -15.14
C GLY A 89 -18.43 19.12 -14.69
N ALA A 90 -17.30 18.97 -15.40
CA ALA A 90 -16.21 18.11 -14.95
C ALA A 90 -15.71 18.57 -13.57
N LYS A 91 -15.56 17.63 -12.64
CA LYS A 91 -15.11 17.89 -11.27
C LYS A 91 -13.70 17.35 -11.04
N GLU A 92 -13.04 17.89 -10.03
CA GLU A 92 -11.74 17.42 -9.52
C GLU A 92 -10.63 17.32 -10.58
N GLN A 93 -10.65 18.23 -11.56
CA GLN A 93 -9.56 18.37 -12.51
C GLN A 93 -8.31 18.85 -11.77
N LYS A 94 -7.13 18.32 -12.14
CA LYS A 94 -5.88 18.58 -11.40
C LYS A 94 -4.72 18.96 -12.30
N MET A 95 -4.00 20.02 -11.92
CA MET A 95 -2.81 20.50 -12.62
C MET A 95 -1.70 20.83 -11.63
N ASP A 96 -0.46 20.60 -12.02
CA ASP A 96 0.72 20.95 -11.26
C ASP A 96 1.26 22.30 -11.70
N ILE A 97 1.66 23.12 -10.73
CA ILE A 97 2.44 24.33 -10.94
C ILE A 97 3.91 23.90 -10.94
N LEU A 98 4.53 23.86 -12.11
CA LEU A 98 5.91 23.43 -12.29
C LEU A 98 6.86 24.62 -12.26
N VAL A 99 7.92 24.52 -11.47
CA VAL A 99 9.09 25.42 -11.50
C VAL A 99 10.15 24.76 -12.37
N ASP A 100 10.54 25.41 -13.46
CA ASP A 100 11.61 24.97 -14.35
C ASP A 100 12.88 25.79 -14.06
N ASN A 101 14.00 25.14 -13.82
CA ASN A 101 15.26 25.75 -13.42
C ASN A 101 16.31 25.54 -14.51
N ASN A 102 16.11 26.24 -15.63
CA ASN A 102 16.98 26.13 -16.80
C ASN A 102 18.37 26.78 -16.62
N VAL A 103 18.54 27.62 -15.59
CA VAL A 103 19.82 28.26 -15.25
C VAL A 103 20.74 27.40 -14.38
N GLY A 104 20.22 26.33 -13.75
CA GLY A 104 20.97 25.56 -12.75
C GLY A 104 21.36 26.36 -11.51
N GLU A 105 20.71 27.52 -11.29
CA GLU A 105 20.87 28.32 -10.10
C GLU A 105 20.02 27.77 -8.95
N ASN A 106 20.40 28.14 -7.74
CA ASN A 106 19.81 27.62 -6.52
C ASN A 106 18.54 28.42 -6.17
N ILE A 107 17.35 27.86 -6.37
CA ILE A 107 16.09 28.55 -6.06
C ILE A 107 15.76 28.38 -4.56
N VAL A 108 15.54 29.47 -3.82
CA VAL A 108 15.21 29.44 -2.38
C VAL A 108 13.74 29.65 -2.09
N SER A 109 13.01 30.36 -2.95
CA SER A 109 11.55 30.43 -2.88
C SER A 109 10.94 30.71 -4.23
N ALA A 110 9.69 30.29 -4.41
CA ALA A 110 8.91 30.57 -5.60
C ALA A 110 7.48 30.93 -5.18
N ALA A 111 6.94 31.94 -5.84
CA ALA A 111 5.58 32.41 -5.66
C ALA A 111 4.86 32.46 -7.01
N ALA A 112 3.77 31.72 -7.12
CA ALA A 112 2.90 31.68 -8.29
C ALA A 112 1.57 32.38 -7.97
N PHE A 113 1.27 33.42 -8.73
CA PHE A 113 -0.02 34.10 -8.73
C PHE A 113 -0.72 33.81 -10.06
N ILE A 114 -1.77 33.00 -10.01
CA ILE A 114 -2.46 32.50 -11.19
C ILE A 114 -3.85 33.12 -11.24
N LYS A 115 -4.11 33.93 -12.26
CA LYS A 115 -5.45 34.39 -12.61
C LYS A 115 -6.18 33.29 -13.36
N TYR A 116 -7.48 33.17 -13.12
CA TYR A 116 -8.37 32.34 -13.90
C TYR A 116 -9.72 33.00 -14.12
N ASP A 117 -10.53 32.44 -15.01
CA ASP A 117 -11.89 32.91 -15.28
C ASP A 117 -12.89 32.27 -14.28
N PRO A 118 -13.34 33.00 -13.24
CA PRO A 118 -14.24 32.43 -12.24
C PRO A 118 -15.66 32.22 -12.80
N ALA A 119 -15.98 32.71 -14.01
CA ALA A 119 -17.24 32.40 -14.68
C ALA A 119 -17.23 30.99 -15.30
N LYS A 120 -16.04 30.43 -15.57
CA LYS A 120 -15.89 29.12 -16.23
C LYS A 120 -15.47 28.01 -15.30
N ILE A 121 -14.68 28.32 -14.27
CA ILE A 121 -14.16 27.32 -13.34
C ILE A 121 -14.25 27.77 -11.88
N GLU A 122 -14.09 26.82 -10.97
CA GLU A 122 -13.99 27.04 -9.54
C GLU A 122 -12.80 26.23 -9.00
N VAL A 123 -11.80 26.89 -8.42
CA VAL A 123 -10.66 26.22 -7.79
C VAL A 123 -11.09 25.78 -6.39
N THR A 124 -10.92 24.49 -6.07
CA THR A 124 -11.45 23.89 -4.84
C THR A 124 -10.37 23.66 -3.79
N LYS A 125 -9.16 23.29 -4.22
CA LYS A 125 -8.05 22.90 -3.32
C LYS A 125 -6.68 23.24 -3.92
N ILE A 126 -5.74 23.68 -3.07
CA ILE A 126 -4.30 23.65 -3.30
C ILE A 126 -3.74 22.49 -2.47
N ASP A 127 -3.15 21.52 -3.15
CA ASP A 127 -2.55 20.33 -2.55
C ASP A 127 -1.03 20.42 -2.64
N VAL A 128 -0.37 20.23 -1.50
CA VAL A 128 1.09 20.32 -1.40
C VAL A 128 1.74 18.99 -1.06
N GLY A 129 1.01 17.88 -1.09
CA GLY A 129 1.53 16.53 -0.81
C GLY A 129 2.61 16.06 -1.79
N LYS A 130 2.67 16.65 -2.99
CA LYS A 130 3.66 16.34 -4.05
C LYS A 130 4.72 17.44 -4.25
N THR A 131 4.75 18.46 -3.40
CA THR A 131 5.65 19.61 -3.57
C THR A 131 7.13 19.22 -3.41
N ASP A 132 7.99 19.79 -4.24
CA ASP A 132 9.45 19.71 -4.09
C ASP A 132 10.02 20.81 -3.18
N PHE A 133 9.17 21.72 -2.68
CA PHE A 133 9.55 22.84 -1.82
C PHE A 133 9.08 22.59 -0.40
N SER A 134 9.99 22.27 0.51
CA SER A 134 9.68 21.75 1.86
C SER A 134 9.05 22.74 2.84
N GLN A 135 9.15 24.06 2.60
CA GLN A 135 8.60 25.08 3.49
C GLN A 135 7.39 25.77 2.87
N GLY A 136 6.34 25.95 3.67
CA GLY A 136 5.10 26.59 3.27
C GLY A 136 3.94 26.12 4.13
N GLU A 137 2.76 26.67 3.87
CA GLU A 137 1.51 26.19 4.48
C GLU A 137 1.15 24.78 3.97
N GLY A 138 0.36 24.05 4.75
CA GLY A 138 -0.20 22.77 4.31
C GLY A 138 -1.26 22.94 3.21
N ASP A 139 -2.03 21.88 2.96
CA ASP A 139 -3.15 21.93 2.01
C ASP A 139 -4.11 23.07 2.36
N THR A 140 -4.56 23.79 1.32
CA THR A 140 -5.46 24.94 1.46
C THR A 140 -6.74 24.72 0.67
N THR A 141 -7.90 25.03 1.26
CA THR A 141 -9.21 24.97 0.59
C THR A 141 -9.82 26.36 0.45
N ALA A 142 -10.82 26.51 -0.42
CA ALA A 142 -11.52 27.79 -0.61
C ALA A 142 -12.16 28.32 0.69
N SER A 143 -12.52 27.45 1.63
CA SER A 143 -13.14 27.80 2.92
C SER A 143 -12.14 28.09 4.05
N ALA A 144 -10.86 27.78 3.86
CA ALA A 144 -9.81 27.96 4.86
C ALA A 144 -8.55 28.57 4.21
N PRO A 145 -8.59 29.86 3.81
CA PRO A 145 -7.45 30.50 3.17
C PRO A 145 -6.28 30.64 4.16
N GLY A 146 -5.08 30.34 3.68
CA GLY A 146 -3.84 30.57 4.41
C GLY A 146 -3.32 32.00 4.24
N THR A 147 -2.20 32.29 4.90
CA THR A 147 -1.45 33.56 4.80
C THR A 147 -0.49 33.60 3.62
N MET A 148 0.01 32.43 3.19
CA MET A 148 0.93 32.26 2.05
C MET A 148 0.25 31.60 0.84
N GLN A 149 -0.84 30.87 1.07
CA GLN A 149 -1.66 30.25 0.04
C GLN A 149 -3.10 30.77 0.09
N LYS A 150 -3.68 31.14 -1.05
CA LYS A 150 -5.04 31.69 -1.11
C LYS A 150 -5.76 31.23 -2.37
N ILE A 151 -7.03 30.85 -2.21
CA ILE A 151 -7.98 30.64 -3.31
C ILE A 151 -9.03 31.75 -3.23
N ASP A 152 -9.15 32.55 -4.28
CA ASP A 152 -10.13 33.62 -4.41
C ASP A 152 -11.02 33.36 -5.63
N ASN A 153 -12.05 32.52 -5.45
CA ASN A 153 -13.06 32.19 -6.47
C ASN A 153 -13.92 33.38 -6.89
N THR A 154 -13.92 34.46 -6.10
CA THR A 154 -14.66 35.69 -6.45
C THR A 154 -13.90 36.50 -7.48
N ASN A 155 -12.59 36.69 -7.30
CA ASN A 155 -11.76 37.50 -8.18
C ASN A 155 -11.00 36.67 -9.23
N GLY A 156 -11.12 35.34 -9.21
CA GLY A 156 -10.40 34.46 -10.12
C GLY A 156 -8.90 34.48 -9.88
N LEU A 157 -8.45 34.37 -8.63
CA LEU A 157 -7.03 34.39 -8.28
C LEU A 157 -6.65 33.20 -7.39
N VAL A 158 -5.54 32.54 -7.72
CA VAL A 158 -4.85 31.59 -6.85
C VAL A 158 -3.47 32.13 -6.53
N GLN A 159 -3.10 32.08 -5.25
CA GLN A 159 -1.76 32.41 -4.78
C GLN A 159 -1.15 31.19 -4.11
N VAL A 160 0.07 30.85 -4.51
CA VAL A 160 0.88 29.80 -3.89
C VAL A 160 2.29 30.33 -3.64
N VAL A 161 2.73 30.39 -2.39
CA VAL A 161 4.10 30.75 -2.01
C VAL A 161 4.74 29.60 -1.24
N ARG A 162 5.90 29.15 -1.70
CA ARG A 162 6.68 28.08 -1.07
C ARG A 162 8.17 28.43 -1.02
N GLY A 163 8.87 27.88 -0.03
CA GLY A 163 10.31 28.03 0.15
C GLY A 163 11.03 26.69 0.22
N GLN A 164 12.32 26.71 -0.06
CA GLN A 164 13.27 25.65 0.23
C GLN A 164 14.44 26.31 0.99
N PRO A 165 14.53 26.12 2.32
CA PRO A 165 15.53 26.77 3.13
C PRO A 165 16.88 26.16 2.76
N ALA A 166 17.87 27.02 2.51
CA ALA A 166 19.24 26.56 2.38
C ALA A 166 19.67 25.95 3.74
N ASN A 167 20.01 24.66 3.77
CA ASN A 167 20.67 24.06 4.92
C ASN A 167 22.08 24.65 5.10
N ASP A 168 22.79 24.29 6.18
CA ASP A 168 24.16 24.76 6.43
C ASP A 168 25.16 24.33 5.33
N GLN A 169 24.79 23.37 4.48
CA GLN A 169 25.53 22.99 3.27
C GLN A 169 25.18 23.83 2.02
N GLY A 170 24.13 24.65 2.08
CA GLY A 170 23.73 25.55 1.01
C GLY A 170 22.83 24.93 -0.07
N ASP A 171 22.16 23.82 0.21
CA ASP A 171 21.27 23.13 -0.73
C ASP A 171 19.95 23.89 -0.86
N ALA A 172 19.84 24.71 -1.90
CA ALA A 172 18.56 25.25 -2.35
C ALA A 172 17.91 24.27 -3.34
N PHE A 173 16.75 24.61 -3.91
CA PHE A 173 16.17 23.82 -4.97
C PHE A 173 17.09 23.84 -6.21
N THR A 174 17.68 22.68 -6.54
CA THR A 174 18.70 22.50 -7.59
C THR A 174 18.23 21.57 -8.72
N LYS A 175 17.05 20.97 -8.59
CA LYS A 175 16.50 20.10 -9.63
C LYS A 175 16.20 20.93 -10.87
N LYS A 176 16.33 20.32 -12.05
CA LYS A 176 15.97 20.96 -13.33
C LYS A 176 14.50 21.36 -13.37
N ALA A 177 13.60 20.56 -12.82
CA ALA A 177 12.19 20.92 -12.69
C ALA A 177 11.61 20.34 -11.39
N GLY A 178 10.57 20.98 -10.85
CA GLY A 178 9.94 20.54 -9.61
C GLY A 178 8.58 21.16 -9.38
N ILE A 179 7.75 20.46 -8.61
CA ILE A 179 6.35 20.83 -8.38
C ILE A 179 6.27 21.81 -7.22
N LEU A 180 5.68 22.98 -7.46
CA LEU A 180 5.39 23.96 -6.42
C LEU A 180 4.17 23.54 -5.60
N ALA A 181 3.05 23.24 -6.28
CA ALA A 181 1.81 22.70 -5.72
C ALA A 181 0.92 22.11 -6.83
N THR A 182 -0.07 21.30 -6.45
CA THR A 182 -1.12 20.79 -7.33
C THR A 182 -2.43 21.55 -7.06
N LEU A 183 -3.06 22.07 -8.11
CA LEU A 183 -4.36 22.75 -8.04
C LEU A 183 -5.49 21.82 -8.47
N TYR A 184 -6.54 21.76 -7.65
CA TYR A 184 -7.80 21.09 -7.99
C TYR A 184 -8.86 22.11 -8.36
N PHE A 185 -9.60 21.86 -9.44
CA PHE A 185 -10.66 22.74 -9.91
C PHE A 185 -11.82 21.98 -10.54
N ASN A 186 -12.98 22.62 -10.54
CA ASN A 186 -14.20 22.18 -11.19
C ASN A 186 -14.53 23.11 -12.35
N ILE A 187 -15.17 22.58 -13.37
CA ILE A 187 -15.66 23.33 -14.53
C ILE A 187 -17.14 23.60 -14.32
N LYS A 188 -17.55 24.86 -14.42
CA LYS A 188 -18.94 25.23 -14.20
C LYS A 188 -19.81 24.69 -15.34
N PRO A 189 -21.01 24.15 -15.04
CA PRO A 189 -21.95 23.68 -16.06
C PRO A 189 -22.31 24.75 -17.11
N GLU A 190 -22.34 26.01 -16.68
CA GLU A 190 -22.73 27.19 -17.47
C GLU A 190 -21.56 27.92 -18.17
N ALA A 191 -20.37 27.31 -18.26
CA ALA A 191 -19.23 27.94 -18.92
C ALA A 191 -19.54 28.26 -20.41
N ASP A 192 -19.39 29.52 -20.83
CA ASP A 192 -19.73 29.96 -22.19
C ASP A 192 -18.75 29.40 -23.26
N ILE A 193 -19.31 28.94 -24.39
CA ILE A 193 -18.69 28.12 -25.44
C ILE A 193 -18.08 29.00 -26.55
N SER A 194 -17.29 30.00 -26.20
CA SER A 194 -16.55 30.78 -27.21
C SER A 194 -15.16 30.20 -27.44
N ALA A 195 -14.70 30.27 -28.70
CA ALA A 195 -13.43 29.71 -29.16
C ALA A 195 -12.24 30.09 -28.24
N THR A 196 -11.35 29.12 -27.99
CA THR A 196 -10.06 29.23 -27.28
C THR A 196 -9.94 30.46 -26.39
N THR A 197 -10.57 30.42 -25.21
CA THR A 197 -10.41 31.49 -24.22
C THR A 197 -9.34 31.09 -23.22
N THR A 198 -8.51 32.05 -22.81
CA THR A 198 -7.53 31.86 -21.73
C THR A 198 -8.28 31.50 -20.45
N ILE A 199 -8.02 30.31 -19.90
CA ILE A 199 -8.64 29.83 -18.67
C ILE A 199 -7.76 30.18 -17.48
N PHE A 200 -6.44 29.98 -17.62
CA PHE A 200 -5.45 30.34 -16.61
C PHE A 200 -4.42 31.28 -17.19
N SER A 201 -3.93 32.22 -16.38
CA SER A 201 -2.76 33.02 -16.73
C SER A 201 -1.91 33.34 -15.51
N PHE A 202 -0.59 33.35 -15.65
CA PHE A 202 0.26 33.88 -14.58
C PHE A 202 0.11 35.40 -14.54
N SER A 203 -0.16 35.94 -13.35
CA SER A 203 -0.28 37.37 -13.14
C SER A 203 1.11 38.01 -13.23
N GLN A 204 1.23 38.98 -14.12
CA GLN A 204 2.45 39.76 -14.36
C GLN A 204 2.39 41.17 -13.75
N ALA A 205 1.27 41.52 -13.09
CA ALA A 205 1.02 42.86 -12.57
C ALA A 205 1.16 42.91 -11.05
N ASP A 206 1.84 43.94 -10.55
CA ASP A 206 1.94 44.24 -9.12
C ASP A 206 0.57 44.58 -8.52
N PRO A 207 0.28 44.19 -7.26
CA PRO A 207 1.17 43.49 -6.32
C PRO A 207 1.16 41.96 -6.47
N ASN A 208 0.40 41.40 -7.40
CA ASN A 208 0.18 39.96 -7.54
C ASN A 208 1.09 39.36 -8.62
N LYS A 209 2.36 39.76 -8.68
CA LYS A 209 3.29 39.28 -9.70
C LYS A 209 3.94 37.97 -9.26
N SER A 210 3.94 36.95 -10.13
CA SER A 210 4.70 35.72 -9.85
C SER A 210 6.21 36.01 -9.83
N ILE A 211 6.93 35.43 -8.87
CA ILE A 211 8.33 35.76 -8.60
C ILE A 211 9.10 34.51 -8.16
N ILE A 212 10.35 34.39 -8.59
CA ILE A 212 11.29 33.36 -8.12
C ILE A 212 12.42 34.07 -7.40
N VAL A 213 12.79 33.58 -6.20
CA VAL A 213 13.91 34.12 -5.43
C VAL A 213 15.07 33.13 -5.49
N LEU A 214 16.20 33.62 -5.97
CA LEU A 214 17.45 32.89 -6.12
C LEU A 214 18.28 32.97 -4.83
N LYS A 215 19.20 32.02 -4.67
CA LYS A 215 20.18 32.01 -3.57
C LYS A 215 21.00 33.30 -3.62
N GLY A 216 20.95 34.07 -2.54
CA GLY A 216 21.47 35.44 -2.48
C GLY A 216 20.37 36.50 -2.35
N GLY A 217 19.10 36.11 -2.45
CA GLY A 217 17.95 36.99 -2.24
C GLY A 217 17.56 37.81 -3.47
N GLN A 218 18.17 37.55 -4.63
CA GLN A 218 17.76 38.17 -5.88
C GLN A 218 16.41 37.62 -6.31
N ALA A 219 15.45 38.50 -6.48
CA ALA A 219 14.17 38.20 -7.09
C ALA A 219 14.27 38.33 -8.61
N VAL A 220 13.79 37.33 -9.34
CA VAL A 220 13.69 37.32 -10.80
C VAL A 220 12.26 37.04 -11.23
N ASP A 221 11.89 37.63 -12.38
CA ASP A 221 10.63 37.34 -13.04
C ASP A 221 10.73 35.96 -13.71
N PRO A 222 9.78 35.05 -13.47
CA PRO A 222 9.82 33.74 -14.10
C PRO A 222 9.58 33.86 -15.60
N GLU A 223 10.33 33.10 -16.39
CA GLU A 223 10.03 32.91 -17.80
C GLU A 223 8.75 32.07 -17.94
N TYR A 224 7.86 32.46 -18.86
CA TYR A 224 6.61 31.73 -19.09
C TYR A 224 6.60 31.14 -20.48
N GLU A 225 6.25 29.87 -20.61
CA GLU A 225 5.84 29.33 -21.90
C GLU A 225 4.55 30.02 -22.38
N ASN A 226 4.43 30.24 -23.69
CA ASN A 226 3.22 30.77 -24.34
C ASN A 226 2.66 32.05 -23.70
N SER A 227 3.54 33.01 -23.37
CA SER A 227 3.20 34.29 -22.72
C SER A 227 2.58 34.17 -21.32
N GLY A 228 2.59 32.98 -20.72
CA GLY A 228 1.95 32.70 -19.43
C GLY A 228 0.44 32.60 -19.51
N ASN A 229 -0.12 32.46 -20.71
CA ASN A 229 -1.55 32.28 -20.95
C ASN A 229 -1.83 30.83 -21.36
N TYR A 230 -2.68 30.16 -20.60
CA TYR A 230 -3.07 28.77 -20.83
C TYR A 230 -4.56 28.73 -21.18
N GLY A 231 -4.82 28.45 -22.46
CA GLY A 231 -6.17 28.35 -23.01
C GLY A 231 -6.59 26.89 -23.21
N GLY A 232 -7.88 26.63 -23.03
CA GLY A 232 -8.50 25.34 -23.33
C GLY A 232 -9.80 25.54 -24.10
N ILE A 233 -10.22 24.52 -24.85
CA ILE A 233 -11.55 24.49 -25.46
C ILE A 233 -12.48 23.83 -24.45
N ILE A 234 -13.38 24.60 -23.86
CA ILE A 234 -14.44 24.05 -23.02
C ILE A 234 -15.59 23.63 -23.95
N LYS A 235 -15.94 22.34 -23.95
CA LYS A 235 -17.06 21.77 -24.71
C LYS A 235 -18.24 21.52 -23.76
N CYS A 236 -19.34 22.24 -23.95
CA CYS A 236 -20.61 21.99 -23.22
C CYS A 236 -21.68 21.41 -24.14
N CYS A 237 -22.53 20.52 -23.60
CA CYS A 237 -23.87 20.30 -24.15
C CYS A 237 -24.82 21.39 -23.63
N ILE A 238 -25.71 21.92 -24.49
CA ILE A 238 -26.62 23.04 -24.16
C ILE A 238 -27.66 22.65 -23.07
N ASN A 239 -27.94 21.36 -22.90
CA ASN A 239 -28.66 20.82 -21.75
C ASN A 239 -27.97 19.57 -21.23
N PRO A 240 -27.85 19.39 -19.90
CA PRO A 240 -27.30 18.18 -19.28
C PRO A 240 -28.15 16.91 -19.52
N ASN A 241 -29.36 17.04 -20.08
CA ASN A 241 -30.24 15.93 -20.45
C ASN A 241 -30.16 15.53 -21.95
N ASP A 242 -29.32 16.20 -22.74
CA ASP A 242 -29.16 15.96 -24.19
C ASP A 242 -27.94 15.07 -24.51
N GLU A 243 -27.23 14.59 -23.48
CA GLU A 243 -26.18 13.59 -23.62
C GLU A 243 -26.82 12.23 -23.83
N CYS A 244 -26.68 11.69 -25.05
CA CYS A 244 -27.07 10.30 -25.28
C CYS A 244 -26.13 9.41 -24.50
N LEU A 245 -26.69 8.50 -23.70
CA LEU A 245 -25.89 7.45 -23.08
C LEU A 245 -25.23 6.62 -24.18
N PRO A 246 -24.10 5.92 -23.93
CA PRO A 246 -23.39 5.15 -24.96
C PRO A 246 -24.24 4.11 -25.71
N TYR A 247 -25.38 3.72 -25.16
CA TYR A 247 -26.36 2.79 -25.73
C TYR A 247 -27.59 3.49 -26.33
N GLU A 248 -27.60 4.81 -26.41
CA GLU A 248 -28.66 5.60 -27.02
C GLU A 248 -28.14 6.29 -28.29
N TYR A 249 -28.98 6.38 -29.31
CA TYR A 249 -28.66 7.07 -30.56
C TYR A 249 -29.52 8.33 -30.71
N CYS A 250 -28.99 9.30 -31.44
CA CYS A 250 -29.72 10.49 -31.83
C CYS A 250 -30.62 10.18 -33.03
N PRO A 251 -31.96 10.29 -32.92
CA PRO A 251 -32.85 10.07 -34.06
C PRO A 251 -32.46 10.94 -35.25
N ASN A 252 -32.50 10.38 -36.46
CA ASN A 252 -32.16 11.08 -37.71
C ASN A 252 -30.72 11.63 -37.77
N ASN A 253 -29.80 11.14 -36.92
CA ASN A 253 -28.39 11.57 -36.87
C ASN A 253 -28.20 13.08 -36.58
N ASN A 254 -29.09 13.67 -35.78
CA ASN A 254 -29.17 15.11 -35.51
C ASN A 254 -28.22 15.59 -34.39
N TRP A 255 -26.94 15.27 -34.46
CA TRP A 255 -25.94 15.58 -33.44
C TRP A 255 -25.52 17.07 -33.44
N TYR A 256 -25.14 17.62 -32.28
CA TYR A 256 -24.54 18.96 -32.17
C TYR A 256 -23.09 18.98 -32.67
N ASN A 257 -22.33 17.91 -32.41
CA ASN A 257 -20.97 17.66 -32.90
C ASN A 257 -20.95 16.45 -33.83
N ASN A 258 -20.38 16.60 -35.03
CA ASN A 258 -20.32 15.53 -36.03
C ASN A 258 -19.06 14.64 -35.92
N ASP A 259 -18.26 14.76 -34.85
CA ASP A 259 -17.06 13.93 -34.71
C ASP A 259 -17.42 12.55 -34.13
N PRO A 260 -17.30 11.47 -34.92
CA PRO A 260 -17.64 10.13 -34.46
C PRO A 260 -16.68 9.59 -33.39
N ASN A 261 -15.52 10.21 -33.15
CA ASN A 261 -14.52 9.72 -32.19
C ASN A 261 -14.62 10.36 -30.79
N GLU A 262 -15.58 11.25 -30.56
CA GLU A 262 -15.73 11.91 -29.26
C GLU A 262 -16.59 11.08 -28.28
N ASN A 263 -16.13 10.96 -27.03
CA ASN A 263 -16.79 10.18 -25.97
C ASN A 263 -18.12 10.78 -25.46
N ILE A 264 -18.45 12.01 -25.87
CA ILE A 264 -19.69 12.69 -25.49
C ILE A 264 -20.28 13.30 -26.75
N ARG A 265 -21.43 12.77 -27.19
CA ARG A 265 -22.19 13.30 -28.32
C ARG A 265 -23.49 13.90 -27.82
N CYS A 266 -23.69 15.20 -28.03
CA CYS A 266 -24.93 15.86 -27.64
C CYS A 266 -25.94 15.76 -28.79
N CYS A 267 -27.17 15.29 -28.52
CA CYS A 267 -28.22 15.17 -29.53
C CYS A 267 -29.15 16.40 -29.50
N ARG A 268 -29.60 16.88 -30.66
CA ARG A 268 -30.60 17.96 -30.74
C ARG A 268 -32.02 17.50 -30.40
N GLU A 269 -32.22 16.19 -30.28
CA GLU A 269 -33.49 15.54 -29.96
C GLU A 269 -33.32 14.60 -28.75
N LYS A 270 -34.43 14.11 -28.19
CA LYS A 270 -34.37 13.13 -27.10
C LYS A 270 -33.78 11.82 -27.63
N CYS A 271 -32.69 11.36 -27.01
CA CYS A 271 -32.01 10.13 -27.37
C CYS A 271 -32.95 8.91 -27.31
N LYS A 272 -32.80 8.00 -28.27
CA LYS A 272 -33.55 6.74 -28.32
C LYS A 272 -32.64 5.57 -27.97
N GLN A 273 -33.17 4.61 -27.21
CA GLN A 273 -32.41 3.42 -26.84
C GLN A 273 -32.16 2.53 -28.06
N GLY A 274 -30.88 2.24 -28.34
CA GLY A 274 -30.43 1.29 -29.36
C GLY A 274 -29.93 -0.01 -28.73
N LEU A 275 -29.45 -0.93 -29.56
CA LEU A 275 -28.64 -2.07 -29.11
C LEU A 275 -27.16 -1.73 -29.25
N GLU A 276 -26.40 -1.91 -28.19
CA GLU A 276 -24.94 -1.76 -28.22
C GLU A 276 -24.27 -3.13 -28.06
N PHE A 277 -23.39 -3.43 -29.01
CA PHE A 277 -22.39 -4.48 -28.90
C PHE A 277 -21.10 -3.88 -28.37
N TYR A 278 -20.47 -4.55 -27.41
CA TYR A 278 -19.21 -4.07 -26.85
C TYR A 278 -18.28 -5.22 -26.47
N LEU A 279 -16.99 -4.93 -26.44
CA LEU A 279 -15.97 -5.85 -25.95
C LEU A 279 -15.75 -5.65 -24.44
N PHE A 280 -15.84 -6.71 -23.65
CA PHE A 280 -15.49 -6.66 -22.22
C PHE A 280 -13.97 -6.62 -22.06
N GLU A 281 -13.48 -5.76 -21.17
CA GLU A 281 -12.06 -5.34 -21.14
C GLU A 281 -11.66 -4.68 -22.46
N LYS A 282 -12.22 -3.48 -22.72
CA LYS A 282 -11.93 -2.67 -23.92
C LYS A 282 -10.44 -2.39 -24.11
N GLU A 283 -9.66 -2.46 -23.04
CA GLU A 283 -8.22 -2.26 -23.04
C GLU A 283 -7.56 -3.36 -22.21
N LYS A 284 -6.53 -4.00 -22.76
CA LYS A 284 -5.77 -5.03 -22.06
C LYS A 284 -4.35 -5.14 -22.61
N THR A 285 -3.39 -5.31 -21.71
CA THR A 285 -2.00 -5.61 -22.08
C THR A 285 -1.78 -7.12 -22.00
N VAL A 286 -1.22 -7.71 -23.06
CA VAL A 286 -1.01 -9.16 -23.19
C VAL A 286 0.45 -9.42 -23.58
N GLU A 287 1.09 -10.43 -23.01
CA GLU A 287 2.46 -10.80 -23.41
C GLU A 287 2.46 -11.62 -24.72
N ALA A 288 3.44 -11.41 -25.60
CA ALA A 288 3.60 -12.22 -26.80
C ALA A 288 3.76 -13.71 -26.43
N GLY A 289 3.01 -14.58 -27.09
CA GLY A 289 2.87 -16.02 -26.79
C GLY A 289 1.73 -16.35 -25.81
N GLU A 290 1.11 -15.36 -25.17
CA GLU A 290 0.01 -15.58 -24.23
C GLU A 290 -1.34 -15.70 -24.97
N ALA A 291 -2.18 -16.63 -24.50
CA ALA A 291 -3.56 -16.74 -24.94
C ALA A 291 -4.44 -15.77 -24.15
N PHE A 292 -5.30 -15.01 -24.83
CA PHE A 292 -6.24 -14.10 -24.21
C PHE A 292 -7.63 -14.19 -24.83
N ASN A 293 -8.64 -13.87 -24.02
CA ASN A 293 -10.04 -13.95 -24.39
C ASN A 293 -10.62 -12.54 -24.50
N ILE A 294 -11.36 -12.29 -25.57
CA ILE A 294 -12.16 -11.09 -25.77
C ILE A 294 -13.64 -11.50 -25.71
N ASN A 295 -14.38 -11.03 -24.72
CA ASN A 295 -15.80 -11.34 -24.60
C ASN A 295 -16.63 -10.29 -25.35
N ILE A 296 -17.49 -10.77 -26.26
CA ILE A 296 -18.41 -9.96 -27.06
C ILE A 296 -19.74 -9.95 -26.32
N ASN A 297 -20.23 -8.78 -25.94
CA ASN A 297 -21.42 -8.62 -25.11
C ASN A 297 -22.46 -7.72 -25.78
N LEU A 298 -23.70 -7.80 -25.30
CA LEU A 298 -24.83 -6.99 -25.76
C LEU A 298 -25.49 -6.25 -24.59
N ARG A 299 -25.92 -5.00 -24.83
CA ARG A 299 -26.77 -4.22 -23.92
C ARG A 299 -27.72 -3.27 -24.69
N PRO A 300 -28.92 -2.96 -24.18
CA PRO A 300 -29.62 -3.66 -23.12
C PRO A 300 -29.99 -5.08 -23.55
N ASP A 301 -30.00 -6.01 -22.60
CA ASP A 301 -30.20 -7.44 -22.81
C ASP A 301 -31.69 -7.86 -22.80
N TYR A 302 -32.62 -6.97 -22.49
CA TYR A 302 -34.05 -7.30 -22.33
C TYR A 302 -34.90 -7.20 -23.61
N GLN A 303 -34.33 -6.74 -24.73
CA GLN A 303 -35.07 -6.69 -26.00
C GLN A 303 -35.00 -8.06 -26.69
N PRO A 304 -36.14 -8.67 -27.06
CA PRO A 304 -36.13 -9.95 -27.77
C PRO A 304 -35.59 -9.74 -29.19
N VAL A 305 -34.39 -10.28 -29.45
CA VAL A 305 -33.71 -10.19 -30.76
C VAL A 305 -33.81 -11.52 -31.49
N LYS A 306 -34.39 -11.51 -32.68
CA LYS A 306 -34.55 -12.72 -33.52
C LYS A 306 -33.23 -13.19 -34.10
N GLU A 307 -32.45 -12.24 -34.60
CA GLU A 307 -31.20 -12.49 -35.31
C GLU A 307 -30.21 -11.36 -35.05
N ILE A 308 -28.97 -11.73 -34.76
CA ILE A 308 -27.83 -10.80 -34.62
C ILE A 308 -26.79 -11.19 -35.67
N ASN A 309 -26.38 -10.22 -36.47
CA ASN A 309 -25.26 -10.31 -37.39
C ASN A 309 -24.17 -9.37 -36.91
N LEU A 310 -23.00 -9.88 -36.57
CA LEU A 310 -21.84 -9.07 -36.17
C LEU A 310 -20.73 -9.24 -37.19
N GLN A 311 -20.08 -8.14 -37.55
CA GLN A 311 -18.79 -8.17 -38.24
C GLN A 311 -17.74 -7.52 -37.36
N LEU A 312 -16.76 -8.30 -36.92
CA LEU A 312 -15.65 -7.84 -36.10
C LEU A 312 -14.39 -7.77 -36.96
N LYS A 313 -13.87 -6.57 -37.15
CA LYS A 313 -12.65 -6.30 -37.90
C LYS A 313 -11.46 -6.20 -36.95
N LEU A 314 -10.46 -7.04 -37.15
CA LEU A 314 -9.21 -7.00 -36.42
C LEU A 314 -8.19 -6.22 -37.25
N ASN A 315 -7.88 -5.00 -36.82
CA ASN A 315 -6.79 -4.22 -37.39
C ASN A 315 -5.47 -4.78 -36.88
N TYR A 316 -4.52 -5.04 -37.79
CA TYR A 316 -3.24 -5.68 -37.48
C TYR A 316 -3.36 -7.13 -36.97
N TYR A 317 -4.27 -7.91 -37.55
CA TYR A 317 -4.43 -9.34 -37.22
C TYR A 317 -3.16 -10.19 -37.42
N SER A 318 -2.12 -9.68 -38.09
CA SER A 318 -0.80 -10.33 -38.15
C SER A 318 -0.09 -10.40 -36.79
N LEU A 319 -0.52 -9.60 -35.80
CA LEU A 319 0.01 -9.59 -34.44
C LEU A 319 -0.48 -10.78 -33.58
N VAL A 320 -1.38 -11.62 -34.10
CA VAL A 320 -1.89 -12.82 -33.42
C VAL A 320 -1.66 -14.07 -34.28
N GLU A 321 -1.71 -15.25 -33.66
CA GLU A 321 -1.61 -16.53 -34.37
C GLU A 321 -2.73 -16.69 -35.42
N PRO A 322 -2.54 -17.55 -36.46
CA PRO A 322 -3.50 -17.73 -37.53
C PRO A 322 -4.93 -17.98 -37.03
N LEU A 323 -5.84 -17.15 -37.53
CA LEU A 323 -7.23 -17.13 -37.11
C LEU A 323 -8.09 -18.05 -37.97
N SER A 324 -9.10 -18.65 -37.34
CA SER A 324 -10.09 -19.53 -37.94
C SER A 324 -11.46 -19.31 -37.29
N SER A 325 -12.54 -19.85 -37.87
CA SER A 325 -13.86 -19.80 -37.24
C SER A 325 -13.90 -20.44 -35.85
N GLY A 326 -13.01 -21.40 -35.55
CA GLY A 326 -12.89 -22.05 -34.24
C GLY A 326 -12.41 -21.13 -33.11
N ASN A 327 -11.91 -19.93 -33.42
CA ASN A 327 -11.52 -18.94 -32.42
C ASN A 327 -12.74 -18.27 -31.75
N ILE A 328 -13.95 -18.42 -32.28
CA ILE A 328 -15.19 -17.91 -31.67
C ILE A 328 -15.90 -19.04 -30.92
N ILE A 329 -16.14 -18.84 -29.63
CA ILE A 329 -16.87 -19.77 -28.77
C ILE A 329 -18.13 -19.09 -28.27
N PHE A 330 -19.29 -19.59 -28.67
CA PHE A 330 -20.58 -19.07 -28.22
C PHE A 330 -20.80 -19.39 -26.74
N SER A 331 -21.37 -18.42 -26.01
CA SER A 331 -21.71 -18.59 -24.59
C SER A 331 -22.88 -19.57 -24.42
N GLY A 332 -22.97 -20.21 -23.24
CA GLY A 332 -24.00 -21.22 -22.96
C GLY A 332 -25.42 -20.66 -23.17
N GLY A 333 -26.20 -21.31 -24.03
CA GLY A 333 -27.56 -20.87 -24.39
C GLY A 333 -27.64 -19.99 -25.65
N VAL A 334 -26.50 -19.60 -26.23
CA VAL A 334 -26.43 -18.86 -27.51
C VAL A 334 -26.05 -19.83 -28.63
N SER A 335 -26.89 -19.94 -29.66
CA SER A 335 -26.57 -20.70 -30.87
C SER A 335 -26.26 -19.78 -32.03
N GLY A 336 -25.10 -19.97 -32.66
CA GLY A 336 -24.68 -19.20 -33.82
C GLY A 336 -23.64 -19.90 -34.68
N THR A 337 -23.26 -19.24 -35.77
CA THR A 337 -22.16 -19.63 -36.65
C THR A 337 -21.16 -18.48 -36.76
N ALA A 338 -19.88 -18.81 -36.92
CA ALA A 338 -18.83 -17.84 -37.16
C ALA A 338 -18.05 -18.23 -38.43
N THR A 339 -17.72 -17.25 -39.25
CA THR A 339 -16.80 -17.39 -40.39
C THR A 339 -15.69 -16.36 -40.26
N TYR A 340 -14.51 -16.69 -40.76
CA TYR A 340 -13.34 -15.80 -40.72
C TYR A 340 -12.78 -15.65 -42.13
N SER A 341 -12.57 -14.40 -42.56
CA SER A 341 -11.94 -14.08 -43.83
C SER A 341 -11.25 -12.71 -43.75
N ASN A 342 -9.98 -12.64 -44.15
CA ASN A 342 -9.20 -11.39 -44.26
C ASN A 342 -9.27 -10.46 -43.04
N GLY A 343 -9.07 -10.99 -41.83
CA GLY A 343 -9.09 -10.18 -40.60
C GLY A 343 -10.49 -9.82 -40.10
N VAL A 344 -11.55 -10.33 -40.73
CA VAL A 344 -12.94 -10.09 -40.33
C VAL A 344 -13.60 -11.38 -39.86
N PHE A 345 -14.17 -11.36 -38.67
CA PHE A 345 -15.10 -12.38 -38.19
C PHE A 345 -16.53 -11.98 -38.49
N ALA A 346 -17.26 -12.78 -39.27
CA ALA A 346 -18.70 -12.65 -39.43
C ALA A 346 -19.40 -13.67 -38.53
N ILE A 347 -20.16 -13.19 -37.55
CA ILE A 347 -20.85 -13.98 -36.52
C ILE A 347 -22.35 -13.82 -36.72
N ASN A 348 -23.07 -14.93 -36.94
CA ASN A 348 -24.53 -14.96 -37.06
C ASN A 348 -25.13 -15.73 -35.89
N ILE A 349 -25.94 -15.07 -35.07
CA ILE A 349 -26.62 -15.66 -33.91
C ILE A 349 -28.12 -15.69 -34.21
N LYS A 350 -28.75 -16.85 -34.05
CA LYS A 350 -30.19 -17.03 -34.28
C LYS A 350 -30.91 -17.38 -32.98
N ASN A 351 -32.15 -16.89 -32.85
CA ASN A 351 -33.07 -17.19 -31.76
C ASN A 351 -32.50 -16.82 -30.38
N TYR A 352 -31.90 -15.64 -30.26
CA TYR A 352 -31.36 -15.15 -29.00
C TYR A 352 -32.52 -14.82 -28.03
N GLN A 353 -32.66 -15.62 -26.97
CA GLN A 353 -33.65 -15.40 -25.91
C GLN A 353 -32.92 -15.16 -24.59
N THR A 354 -33.05 -13.96 -24.01
CA THR A 354 -32.54 -13.67 -22.69
C THR A 354 -33.58 -14.04 -21.64
N THR A 355 -33.14 -14.70 -20.57
CA THR A 355 -34.02 -15.11 -19.46
C THR A 355 -33.81 -14.29 -18.19
N ASN A 356 -32.77 -13.44 -18.11
CA ASN A 356 -32.45 -12.64 -16.92
C ASN A 356 -31.70 -11.34 -17.29
N ASN A 357 -32.01 -10.24 -16.59
CA ASN A 357 -31.51 -8.85 -16.77
C ASN A 357 -30.01 -8.64 -16.41
N VAL A 358 -29.10 -9.50 -16.87
CA VAL A 358 -27.64 -9.30 -16.72
C VAL A 358 -27.02 -9.30 -18.11
N ALA A 359 -26.22 -8.26 -18.41
CA ALA A 359 -25.49 -8.12 -19.67
C ALA A 359 -24.90 -9.46 -20.13
N ALA A 360 -25.44 -9.96 -21.23
CA ALA A 360 -25.18 -11.32 -21.67
C ALA A 360 -24.01 -11.34 -22.65
N THR A 361 -23.02 -12.16 -22.32
CA THR A 361 -21.95 -12.51 -23.25
C THR A 361 -22.53 -13.35 -24.37
N LEU A 362 -22.35 -12.89 -25.61
CA LEU A 362 -22.81 -13.56 -26.82
C LEU A 362 -21.82 -14.65 -27.24
N ALA A 363 -20.54 -14.29 -27.27
CA ALA A 363 -19.45 -15.18 -27.63
C ALA A 363 -18.12 -14.68 -27.04
N THR A 364 -17.14 -15.57 -26.95
CA THR A 364 -15.76 -15.28 -26.58
C THR A 364 -14.85 -15.56 -27.77
N MET A 365 -14.06 -14.57 -28.16
CA MET A 365 -13.00 -14.70 -29.14
C MET A 365 -11.69 -15.06 -28.43
N LYS A 366 -11.13 -16.23 -28.73
CA LYS A 366 -9.85 -16.72 -28.20
C LYS A 366 -8.72 -16.38 -29.16
N LEU A 367 -7.78 -15.58 -28.70
CA LEU A 367 -6.61 -15.15 -29.47
C LEU A 367 -5.33 -15.61 -28.76
N VAL A 368 -4.24 -15.76 -29.53
CA VAL A 368 -2.90 -15.96 -28.99
C VAL A 368 -2.03 -14.85 -29.56
N ALA A 369 -1.46 -14.03 -28.68
CA ALA A 369 -0.59 -12.94 -29.08
C ALA A 369 0.68 -13.49 -29.74
N LYS A 370 1.08 -12.93 -30.88
CA LYS A 370 2.25 -13.38 -31.66
C LYS A 370 3.38 -12.36 -31.63
N GLU A 371 3.09 -11.09 -31.89
CA GLU A 371 4.11 -10.05 -32.06
C GLU A 371 3.75 -8.78 -31.27
N GLN A 372 4.77 -8.03 -30.83
CA GLN A 372 4.57 -6.75 -30.15
C GLN A 372 3.84 -5.77 -31.07
N GLY A 373 2.83 -5.10 -30.53
CA GLY A 373 2.09 -4.08 -31.25
C GLY A 373 0.78 -3.75 -30.56
N VAL A 374 -0.07 -3.02 -31.27
CA VAL A 374 -1.40 -2.66 -30.79
C VAL A 374 -2.42 -3.30 -31.73
N LEU A 375 -3.13 -4.31 -31.23
CA LEU A 375 -4.25 -4.96 -31.92
C LEU A 375 -5.52 -4.17 -31.60
N SER A 376 -6.20 -3.64 -32.61
CA SER A 376 -7.53 -3.03 -32.44
C SER A 376 -8.59 -3.96 -33.01
N VAL A 377 -9.68 -4.10 -32.28
CA VAL A 377 -10.83 -4.92 -32.66
C VAL A 377 -12.05 -4.01 -32.70
N ASP A 378 -12.58 -3.78 -33.90
CA ASP A 378 -13.70 -2.88 -34.14
C ASP A 378 -14.92 -3.64 -34.67
N PHE A 379 -16.10 -3.14 -34.38
CA PHE A 379 -17.32 -3.59 -35.05
C PHE A 379 -17.46 -2.85 -36.39
N ASP A 380 -17.58 -3.59 -37.49
CA ASP A 380 -17.85 -2.99 -38.80
C ASP A 380 -19.33 -2.57 -38.87
N PRO A 381 -19.64 -1.27 -38.96
CA PRO A 381 -21.01 -0.78 -38.98
C PRO A 381 -21.78 -1.20 -40.24
N ALA A 382 -21.11 -1.52 -41.35
CA ALA A 382 -21.78 -1.92 -42.58
C ALA A 382 -22.31 -3.36 -42.53
N GLY A 383 -21.68 -4.20 -41.71
CA GLY A 383 -22.00 -5.63 -41.57
C GLY A 383 -22.62 -6.02 -40.24
N THR A 384 -22.61 -5.11 -39.26
CA THR A 384 -23.19 -5.33 -37.94
C THR A 384 -24.64 -4.83 -37.90
N GLY A 385 -25.55 -5.67 -37.43
CA GLY A 385 -26.97 -5.35 -37.33
C GLY A 385 -27.76 -6.37 -36.53
N ALA A 386 -28.93 -5.94 -36.03
CA ALA A 386 -29.85 -6.79 -35.28
C ALA A 386 -31.27 -6.67 -35.84
N ILE A 387 -32.01 -7.78 -35.79
CA ILE A 387 -33.42 -7.87 -36.20
C ILE A 387 -34.24 -8.24 -34.98
N ALA A 388 -35.21 -7.41 -34.61
CA ALA A 388 -36.14 -7.69 -33.52
C ALA A 388 -37.07 -8.87 -33.85
N VAL A 389 -37.74 -9.45 -32.84
CA VAL A 389 -38.70 -10.56 -33.04
C VAL A 389 -39.84 -10.22 -34.01
N ASP A 390 -40.25 -8.96 -34.09
CA ASP A 390 -41.28 -8.48 -35.03
C ASP A 390 -40.77 -8.30 -36.48
N GLY A 391 -39.47 -8.51 -36.72
CA GLY A 391 -38.83 -8.35 -38.03
C GLY A 391 -38.32 -6.94 -38.34
N SER A 392 -38.47 -5.98 -37.42
CA SER A 392 -37.90 -4.64 -37.58
C SER A 392 -36.37 -4.66 -37.43
N LYS A 393 -35.68 -3.83 -38.23
CA LYS A 393 -34.23 -3.60 -38.05
C LYS A 393 -34.02 -2.71 -36.84
N MET A 394 -33.10 -3.10 -35.98
CA MET A 394 -32.69 -2.31 -34.82
C MET A 394 -31.43 -1.53 -35.14
N GLU A 395 -31.37 -0.28 -34.69
CA GLU A 395 -30.12 0.51 -34.73
C GLU A 395 -29.11 -0.13 -33.77
N THR A 396 -27.91 -0.39 -34.29
CA THR A 396 -26.84 -1.05 -33.54
C THR A 396 -25.62 -0.17 -33.46
N MET A 397 -25.02 -0.10 -32.27
CA MET A 397 -23.74 0.57 -32.04
C MET A 397 -22.71 -0.46 -31.60
N GLY A 398 -21.44 -0.24 -31.95
CA GLY A 398 -20.35 -1.16 -31.65
C GLY A 398 -19.19 -0.43 -30.98
N THR A 399 -18.88 -0.78 -29.73
CA THR A 399 -17.73 -0.24 -29.00
C THR A 399 -16.58 -1.24 -29.08
N GLY A 400 -15.57 -0.93 -29.89
CA GLY A 400 -14.37 -1.74 -30.08
C GLY A 400 -13.44 -1.78 -28.87
N GLY A 401 -12.26 -2.38 -29.05
CA GLY A 401 -11.24 -2.51 -28.02
C GLY A 401 -9.81 -2.49 -28.56
N VAL A 402 -8.87 -2.11 -27.70
CA VAL A 402 -7.45 -1.93 -27.99
C VAL A 402 -6.62 -2.85 -27.08
N TYR A 403 -5.90 -3.78 -27.67
CA TYR A 403 -5.12 -4.79 -26.97
C TYR A 403 -3.64 -4.56 -27.25
N THR A 404 -2.90 -4.16 -26.22
CA THR A 404 -1.46 -3.88 -26.34
C THR A 404 -0.68 -5.16 -26.13
N ILE A 405 -0.10 -5.70 -27.19
CA ILE A 405 0.76 -6.86 -27.11
C ILE A 405 2.18 -6.38 -26.81
N VAL A 406 2.72 -6.80 -25.68
CA VAL A 406 4.10 -6.49 -25.26
C VAL A 406 4.98 -7.72 -25.40
N LEU A 407 6.28 -7.52 -25.65
CA LEU A 407 7.21 -8.64 -25.58
C LEU A 407 7.22 -9.20 -24.17
N LYS A 408 7.25 -10.53 -24.07
CA LYS A 408 7.47 -11.23 -22.81
C LYS A 408 8.83 -10.79 -22.26
N ARG A 409 8.88 -10.16 -21.09
CA ARG A 409 10.15 -9.66 -20.53
C ARG A 409 10.88 -10.76 -19.79
N ILE A 410 12.21 -10.75 -19.85
CA ILE A 410 13.04 -11.49 -18.90
C ILE A 410 12.77 -10.89 -17.51
N LYS A 411 12.40 -11.71 -16.54
CA LYS A 411 12.11 -11.32 -15.16
C LYS A 411 13.13 -11.95 -14.22
N LEU A 412 13.36 -11.32 -13.06
CA LEU A 412 14.05 -12.00 -11.97
C LEU A 412 13.18 -13.16 -11.46
N CYS A 413 13.81 -14.24 -11.00
CA CYS A 413 13.08 -15.35 -10.38
C CYS A 413 12.30 -14.87 -9.14
N PRO A 414 11.11 -15.42 -8.84
CA PRO A 414 10.20 -14.87 -7.81
C PRO A 414 10.78 -14.77 -6.38
N SER A 415 11.89 -15.46 -6.07
CA SER A 415 12.49 -15.52 -4.74
C SER A 415 13.75 -14.68 -4.54
N ASN A 416 14.33 -14.09 -5.60
CA ASN A 416 15.68 -13.52 -5.54
C ASN A 416 15.73 -12.06 -6.01
N GLU A 417 16.12 -11.16 -5.10
CA GLU A 417 16.65 -9.85 -5.47
C GLU A 417 18.09 -10.00 -5.99
N LEU A 418 18.56 -9.05 -6.81
CA LEU A 418 19.97 -8.98 -7.19
C LEU A 418 20.82 -8.75 -5.93
N VAL A 419 21.63 -9.74 -5.54
CA VAL A 419 22.52 -9.64 -4.37
C VAL A 419 23.91 -9.23 -4.82
N THR A 420 24.42 -8.11 -4.28
CA THR A 420 25.78 -7.62 -4.52
C THR A 420 26.66 -7.85 -3.30
N ASN A 421 27.73 -8.63 -3.45
CA ASN A 421 28.74 -8.90 -2.42
C ASN A 421 30.01 -8.11 -2.74
N VAL A 422 30.26 -7.00 -2.06
CA VAL A 422 31.36 -6.08 -2.41
C VAL A 422 32.61 -6.38 -1.58
N GLY A 423 33.74 -6.64 -2.24
CA GLY A 423 35.06 -6.75 -1.64
C GLY A 423 35.93 -5.49 -1.81
N TYR A 424 37.24 -5.65 -1.56
CA TYR A 424 38.23 -4.56 -1.64
C TYR A 424 38.62 -4.25 -3.08
N THR A 425 38.89 -5.32 -3.81
CA THR A 425 39.32 -5.29 -5.20
C THR A 425 38.36 -6.05 -6.10
N ASP A 426 37.22 -6.47 -5.57
CA ASP A 426 36.24 -7.27 -6.28
C ASP A 426 34.79 -6.98 -5.85
N VAL A 427 33.85 -7.50 -6.63
CA VAL A 427 32.41 -7.53 -6.32
C VAL A 427 31.78 -8.76 -6.97
N GLY A 428 30.91 -9.44 -6.24
CA GLY A 428 30.10 -10.55 -6.71
C GLY A 428 28.64 -10.13 -6.93
N PHE A 429 28.04 -10.56 -8.03
CA PHE A 429 26.64 -10.37 -8.36
C PHE A 429 25.97 -11.74 -8.47
N ASN A 430 24.93 -11.97 -7.66
CA ASN A 430 24.09 -13.16 -7.74
C ASN A 430 22.69 -12.75 -8.20
N LEU A 431 22.24 -13.26 -9.34
CA LEU A 431 20.88 -13.06 -9.85
C LEU A 431 20.33 -14.32 -10.49
N CYS A 432 19.02 -14.51 -10.43
CA CYS A 432 18.31 -15.57 -11.13
C CYS A 432 17.35 -14.96 -12.13
N VAL A 433 17.33 -15.44 -13.38
CA VAL A 433 16.41 -14.96 -14.43
C VAL A 433 15.51 -16.04 -15.01
N THR A 434 14.28 -15.65 -15.36
CA THR A 434 13.29 -16.47 -16.04
C THR A 434 12.61 -15.70 -17.20
N PRO A 435 12.53 -16.28 -18.41
CA PRO A 435 13.22 -17.51 -18.82
C PRO A 435 14.74 -17.33 -18.75
N GLY A 436 15.44 -18.45 -18.65
CA GLY A 436 16.89 -18.51 -18.64
C GLY A 436 17.49 -17.74 -19.82
N SER A 437 18.31 -16.74 -19.51
CA SER A 437 18.89 -15.80 -20.47
C SER A 437 20.34 -15.53 -20.07
N ASP A 438 21.19 -15.09 -21.00
CA ASP A 438 22.55 -14.71 -20.66
C ASP A 438 22.56 -13.29 -20.09
N CYS A 439 23.25 -13.08 -18.98
CA CYS A 439 23.39 -11.78 -18.34
C CYS A 439 24.84 -11.29 -18.45
N ASN A 440 25.01 -10.12 -19.05
CA ASN A 440 26.27 -9.39 -19.08
C ASN A 440 26.24 -8.28 -18.05
N ILE A 441 27.41 -7.98 -17.46
CA ILE A 441 27.58 -6.87 -16.53
C ILE A 441 28.70 -5.95 -17.00
N GLU A 442 28.43 -4.65 -16.97
CA GLU A 442 29.40 -3.59 -17.20
C GLU A 442 29.63 -2.81 -15.89
N ILE A 443 30.88 -2.71 -15.44
CA ILE A 443 31.26 -1.87 -14.29
C ILE A 443 31.87 -0.57 -14.82
N LYS A 444 31.12 0.52 -14.70
CA LYS A 444 31.57 1.86 -15.08
C LYS A 444 32.52 2.42 -14.02
N GLY A 445 33.61 3.04 -14.47
CA GLY A 445 34.61 3.68 -13.61
C GLY A 445 35.83 2.81 -13.28
N ALA A 446 35.88 1.56 -13.74
CA ALA A 446 37.06 0.71 -13.62
C ALA A 446 37.90 0.74 -14.91
N THR A 447 39.22 0.97 -14.80
CA THR A 447 40.13 1.12 -15.95
C THR A 447 40.65 -0.20 -16.51
N SER A 448 40.52 -1.29 -15.75
CA SER A 448 40.84 -2.67 -16.15
C SER A 448 40.19 -3.63 -15.16
N THR A 449 39.14 -4.35 -15.57
CA THR A 449 38.51 -5.38 -14.74
C THR A 449 38.64 -6.74 -15.39
N THR A 450 38.89 -7.75 -14.58
CA THR A 450 38.79 -9.16 -15.01
C THR A 450 37.47 -9.68 -14.46
N VAL A 451 36.52 -10.01 -15.35
CA VAL A 451 35.30 -10.69 -14.94
C VAL A 451 35.64 -12.18 -14.80
N VAL A 452 35.66 -12.67 -13.56
CA VAL A 452 36.03 -14.06 -13.20
C VAL A 452 34.78 -14.76 -12.67
N GLY A 453 33.85 -15.08 -13.56
CA GLY A 453 32.67 -15.88 -13.22
C GLY A 453 32.44 -16.90 -14.32
N THR A 454 32.03 -18.11 -13.93
CA THR A 454 31.52 -19.08 -14.89
C THR A 454 30.23 -18.54 -15.45
N GLY A 455 30.29 -17.82 -16.58
CA GLY A 455 29.21 -17.91 -17.55
C GLY A 455 28.99 -19.40 -17.75
N ILE A 456 27.81 -19.88 -17.35
CA ILE A 456 27.43 -21.29 -17.26
C ILE A 456 28.11 -22.08 -18.38
N SER A 457 28.94 -23.05 -17.98
CA SER A 457 29.54 -23.98 -18.93
C SER A 457 28.41 -24.72 -19.63
N THR A 458 28.08 -24.29 -20.85
CA THR A 458 27.51 -25.12 -21.92
C THR A 458 26.45 -26.13 -21.47
N TYR A 459 25.28 -25.65 -21.01
CA TYR A 459 24.09 -26.50 -20.98
C TYR A 459 23.46 -26.47 -22.39
N ASP A 460 23.91 -27.36 -23.28
CA ASP A 460 23.37 -27.77 -24.59
C ASP A 460 22.93 -26.69 -25.62
N GLY A 461 23.08 -25.39 -25.36
CA GLY A 461 22.67 -24.33 -26.30
C GLY A 461 21.15 -24.26 -26.56
N VAL A 462 20.32 -24.96 -25.78
CA VAL A 462 18.86 -24.97 -25.94
C VAL A 462 18.21 -24.10 -24.87
N CYS A 463 17.81 -22.88 -25.24
CA CYS A 463 16.97 -22.02 -24.41
C CYS A 463 15.60 -22.68 -24.17
N ARG A 464 15.31 -23.08 -22.93
CA ARG A 464 14.01 -23.64 -22.57
C ARG A 464 13.13 -22.53 -22.01
N ALA A 465 11.94 -22.34 -22.60
CA ALA A 465 11.03 -21.22 -22.33
C ALA A 465 10.53 -21.07 -20.87
N ASN A 466 10.94 -21.96 -19.95
CA ASN A 466 10.53 -22.01 -18.55
C ASN A 466 11.66 -22.40 -17.57
N THR A 467 12.94 -22.41 -17.98
CA THR A 467 14.04 -22.73 -17.05
C THR A 467 14.51 -21.48 -16.34
N GLU A 468 14.65 -21.56 -15.02
CA GLU A 468 15.36 -20.56 -14.21
C GLU A 468 16.86 -20.77 -14.37
N ILE A 469 17.61 -19.68 -14.48
CA ILE A 469 19.07 -19.70 -14.56
C ILE A 469 19.65 -18.76 -13.50
N ASP A 470 20.46 -19.32 -12.60
CA ASP A 470 21.27 -18.56 -11.65
C ASP A 470 22.58 -18.11 -12.31
N HIS A 471 22.90 -16.82 -12.16
CA HIS A 471 24.15 -16.20 -12.54
C HIS A 471 24.91 -15.80 -11.29
N GLU A 472 26.13 -16.29 -11.17
CA GLU A 472 27.12 -15.81 -10.22
C GLU A 472 28.27 -15.14 -11.00
N ILE A 473 28.34 -13.82 -10.94
CA ILE A 473 29.33 -13.02 -11.68
C ILE A 473 30.27 -12.34 -10.69
N GLN A 474 31.56 -12.66 -10.73
CA GLN A 474 32.56 -11.95 -9.93
C GLN A 474 33.37 -11.00 -10.84
N VAL A 475 33.57 -9.77 -10.39
CA VAL A 475 34.43 -8.78 -11.06
C VAL A 475 35.61 -8.49 -10.16
N GLN A 476 36.84 -8.66 -10.65
CA GLN A 476 38.08 -8.40 -9.93
C GLN A 476 38.87 -7.23 -10.54
N GLY A 477 39.84 -6.70 -9.79
CA GLY A 477 40.75 -5.63 -10.23
C GLY A 477 40.26 -4.21 -9.93
N LEU A 478 39.28 -4.07 -9.02
CA LEU A 478 38.79 -2.76 -8.60
C LEU A 478 39.76 -2.09 -7.63
N HIS A 479 39.84 -0.75 -7.66
CA HIS A 479 40.53 0.02 -6.61
C HIS A 479 39.68 0.08 -5.35
N GLU A 480 40.32 -0.11 -4.20
CA GLU A 480 39.73 -0.01 -2.87
C GLU A 480 39.14 1.39 -2.56
N GLY A 481 38.08 1.44 -1.76
CA GLY A 481 37.46 2.69 -1.29
C GLY A 481 36.83 3.57 -2.38
N ARG A 482 36.59 3.03 -3.58
CA ARG A 482 36.14 3.79 -4.75
C ARG A 482 34.70 3.41 -5.11
N ALA A 483 33.89 4.41 -5.42
CA ALA A 483 32.54 4.21 -5.91
C ALA A 483 32.56 3.78 -7.39
N TYR A 484 31.75 2.79 -7.72
CA TYR A 484 31.51 2.28 -9.06
C TYR A 484 29.99 2.23 -9.30
N SER A 485 29.62 2.36 -10.56
CA SER A 485 28.25 2.08 -11.01
C SER A 485 28.28 0.86 -11.93
N TYR A 486 27.25 0.03 -11.90
CA TYR A 486 27.13 -1.14 -12.75
C TYR A 486 25.84 -1.12 -13.56
N ASP A 487 25.89 -1.71 -14.75
CA ASP A 487 24.73 -2.06 -15.56
C ASP A 487 24.73 -3.56 -15.81
N VAL A 488 23.67 -4.26 -15.42
CA VAL A 488 23.39 -5.65 -15.80
C VAL A 488 22.39 -5.63 -16.96
N VAL A 489 22.77 -6.23 -18.08
CA VAL A 489 21.90 -6.45 -19.23
C VAL A 489 21.78 -7.93 -19.45
N CYS A 490 20.60 -8.48 -19.21
CA CYS A 490 20.27 -9.82 -19.64
C CYS A 490 19.55 -9.74 -20.98
N ASP A 491 20.22 -10.21 -22.02
CA ASP A 491 19.69 -10.30 -23.37
C ASP A 491 19.75 -11.76 -23.87
N GLY A 492 18.93 -12.07 -24.87
CA GLY A 492 19.11 -13.31 -25.62
C GLY A 492 20.32 -13.12 -26.54
N THR A 493 21.49 -13.63 -26.16
CA THR A 493 22.74 -13.47 -26.93
C THR A 493 22.70 -14.20 -28.28
N ASP A 494 23.65 -13.88 -29.18
CA ASP A 494 23.83 -14.50 -30.51
C ASP A 494 23.98 -16.04 -30.50
N LYS A 495 24.31 -16.64 -29.34
CA LYS A 495 24.39 -18.10 -29.17
C LYS A 495 23.03 -18.77 -28.97
N CYS A 496 22.01 -17.97 -28.68
CA CYS A 496 20.60 -18.31 -28.75
C CYS A 496 19.96 -17.35 -29.76
N PRO A 497 20.09 -17.59 -31.08
CA PRO A 497 19.88 -16.56 -32.09
C PRO A 497 18.44 -16.06 -32.10
N VAL A 498 18.20 -14.99 -31.35
CA VAL A 498 17.07 -14.09 -31.53
C VAL A 498 17.42 -13.23 -32.75
N ARG A 499 17.36 -13.83 -33.95
CA ARG A 499 17.47 -13.05 -35.18
C ARG A 499 16.20 -12.22 -35.35
N LEU A 500 16.37 -10.91 -35.25
CA LEU A 500 15.40 -9.89 -35.68
C LEU A 500 15.21 -9.95 -37.20
N LYS A 501 14.44 -10.94 -37.66
CA LYS A 501 13.72 -11.03 -38.94
C LYS A 501 13.03 -12.40 -38.98
N TYR A 502 11.72 -12.42 -39.18
CA TYR A 502 10.97 -13.64 -39.48
C TYR A 502 11.52 -14.27 -40.76
N GLN A 503 12.50 -15.17 -40.62
CA GLN A 503 12.72 -16.24 -41.57
C GLN A 503 12.45 -17.51 -40.80
N LEU A 504 11.48 -18.28 -41.30
CA LEU A 504 11.34 -19.70 -40.97
C LEU A 504 12.75 -20.31 -41.07
N ASP A 505 13.18 -21.04 -40.05
CA ASP A 505 14.31 -21.94 -40.26
C ASP A 505 13.93 -22.98 -41.34
N GLU A 506 14.90 -23.74 -41.84
CA GLU A 506 14.64 -24.78 -42.85
C GLU A 506 13.62 -25.84 -42.38
N SER A 507 13.25 -25.85 -41.08
CA SER A 507 12.29 -26.77 -40.47
C SER A 507 10.88 -26.18 -40.26
N GLY A 508 10.70 -24.86 -40.44
CA GLY A 508 9.43 -24.17 -40.22
C GLY A 508 9.09 -23.89 -38.74
N THR A 509 10.07 -23.93 -37.83
CA THR A 509 9.83 -23.77 -36.39
C THR A 509 9.86 -22.29 -35.98
N GLN A 510 8.92 -21.87 -35.13
CA GLN A 510 8.70 -20.47 -34.72
C GLN A 510 9.33 -20.20 -33.34
N HIS A 511 10.10 -19.11 -33.21
CA HIS A 511 10.80 -18.74 -31.97
C HIS A 511 10.18 -17.50 -31.29
N ILE A 512 10.06 -17.53 -29.95
CA ILE A 512 9.49 -16.43 -29.13
C ILE A 512 10.59 -15.42 -28.76
N VAL A 513 10.29 -14.12 -28.88
CA VAL A 513 11.23 -13.02 -28.57
C VAL A 513 10.99 -12.50 -27.15
N TYR A 514 12.06 -12.38 -26.36
CA TYR A 514 12.01 -11.79 -25.02
C TYR A 514 12.59 -10.38 -24.98
N GLY A 515 11.98 -9.48 -24.21
CA GLY A 515 12.53 -8.15 -23.94
C GLY A 515 13.69 -8.23 -22.94
N ALA A 516 14.80 -7.51 -23.23
CA ALA A 516 15.98 -7.48 -22.38
C ALA A 516 15.66 -6.97 -20.96
N LEU A 517 16.22 -7.63 -19.94
CA LEU A 517 16.19 -7.14 -18.57
C LEU A 517 17.41 -6.22 -18.38
N LYS A 518 17.16 -4.94 -18.08
CA LYS A 518 18.21 -3.97 -17.75
C LYS A 518 18.08 -3.56 -16.29
N MET A 519 19.15 -3.72 -15.53
CA MET A 519 19.26 -3.28 -14.14
C MET A 519 20.51 -2.42 -14.01
N SER A 520 20.47 -1.39 -13.17
CA SER A 520 21.62 -0.53 -12.90
C SER A 520 21.70 -0.22 -11.42
N GLY A 521 22.89 -0.10 -10.87
CA GLY A 521 23.09 0.26 -9.47
C GLY A 521 24.48 0.82 -9.20
N ASN A 522 24.73 1.17 -7.94
CA ASN A 522 26.01 1.70 -7.49
C ASN A 522 26.52 0.87 -6.30
N PHE A 523 27.83 0.72 -6.19
CA PHE A 523 28.49 0.19 -5.00
C PHE A 523 29.82 0.92 -4.75
N THR A 524 30.34 0.84 -3.54
CA THR A 524 31.67 1.37 -3.20
C THR A 524 32.51 0.23 -2.68
N THR A 525 33.65 -0.03 -3.32
CA THR A 525 34.59 -1.04 -2.83
C THR A 525 35.06 -0.69 -1.43
N LEU A 526 35.32 -1.72 -0.63
CA LEU A 526 35.80 -1.52 0.72
C LEU A 526 37.21 -0.91 0.68
N SER A 527 37.49 0.08 1.50
CA SER A 527 38.84 0.65 1.66
C SER A 527 39.65 -0.22 2.63
N SER A 528 40.90 -0.63 2.35
CA SER A 528 41.74 -1.42 3.29
C SER A 528 42.12 -0.62 4.53
N GLN A 529 41.15 -0.44 5.40
CA GLN A 529 41.30 0.31 6.62
C GLN A 529 41.59 -0.60 7.80
N LYS A 530 42.30 0.02 8.73
CA LYS A 530 42.40 -0.34 10.15
C LYS A 530 41.18 -1.15 10.58
N LEU A 531 41.40 -2.32 11.18
CA LEU A 531 40.32 -3.05 11.84
C LEU A 531 39.59 -2.08 12.77
N ASP A 532 38.27 -1.99 12.61
CA ASP A 532 37.43 -1.05 13.33
C ASP A 532 36.22 -1.78 13.90
N ILE A 533 35.80 -1.36 15.09
CA ILE A 533 34.64 -1.92 15.78
C ILE A 533 33.47 -0.95 15.60
N ARG A 534 32.34 -1.48 15.12
CA ARG A 534 31.10 -0.74 14.90
C ARG A 534 29.98 -1.34 15.71
N GLU A 535 29.03 -0.48 16.07
CA GLU A 535 27.75 -0.89 16.70
C GLU A 535 27.93 -1.69 18.00
N GLN A 536 28.98 -1.39 18.77
CA GLN A 536 29.17 -2.04 20.07
C GLN A 536 28.02 -1.67 20.99
N LYS A 537 27.27 -2.67 21.44
CA LYS A 537 26.13 -2.47 22.34
C LYS A 537 26.00 -3.62 23.33
N PRO A 538 25.62 -3.31 24.57
CA PRO A 538 25.11 -4.30 25.49
C PRO A 538 23.68 -4.69 25.08
N SER A 539 23.45 -5.98 24.83
CA SER A 539 22.12 -6.59 24.63
C SER A 539 21.83 -7.56 25.77
N ASN A 540 20.57 -8.01 25.90
CA ASN A 540 20.16 -8.99 26.92
C ASN A 540 20.62 -8.69 28.37
N VAL A 541 20.67 -7.42 28.77
CA VAL A 541 21.09 -7.04 30.12
C VAL A 541 20.04 -7.48 31.14
N ARG A 542 20.39 -8.47 31.95
CA ARG A 542 19.60 -9.07 33.02
C ARG A 542 20.19 -8.69 34.38
N ALA A 543 19.65 -9.29 35.45
CA ALA A 543 20.15 -9.05 36.79
C ALA A 543 21.56 -9.59 37.04
N SER A 544 21.90 -10.72 36.42
CA SER A 544 23.18 -11.40 36.62
C SER A 544 23.93 -11.75 35.33
N SER A 545 23.48 -11.23 34.19
CA SER A 545 24.13 -11.47 32.90
C SER A 545 23.92 -10.31 31.94
N ALA A 546 24.78 -10.21 30.92
CA ALA A 546 24.61 -9.32 29.79
C ALA A 546 25.31 -9.94 28.57
N THR A 547 24.81 -9.66 27.36
CA THR A 547 25.49 -10.02 26.12
C THR A 547 26.13 -8.76 25.56
N ILE A 548 27.39 -8.81 25.13
CA ILE A 548 28.04 -7.71 24.42
C ILE A 548 28.15 -8.09 22.95
N GLU A 549 27.55 -7.29 22.08
CA GLU A 549 27.52 -7.47 20.63
C GLU A 549 28.30 -6.35 19.95
N TRP A 550 29.05 -6.68 18.90
CA TRP A 550 29.68 -5.69 18.04
C TRP A 550 30.01 -6.28 16.65
N ASN A 551 30.16 -5.41 15.67
CA ASN A 551 30.60 -5.77 14.33
C ASN A 551 32.03 -5.30 14.11
N THR A 552 32.79 -6.06 13.34
CA THR A 552 34.11 -5.65 12.85
C THR A 552 34.08 -5.41 11.37
N ILE A 553 34.78 -4.37 10.96
CA ILE A 553 35.03 -4.02 9.56
C ILE A 553 36.52 -3.75 9.37
N GLY A 554 37.03 -3.96 8.15
CA GLY A 554 38.44 -3.76 7.83
C GLY A 554 39.32 -4.94 8.27
N GLY A 555 40.57 -4.64 8.64
CA GLY A 555 41.58 -5.67 8.96
C GLY A 555 42.54 -5.98 7.81
N PRO A 556 43.56 -6.85 8.01
CA PRO A 556 44.58 -7.15 7.01
C PRO A 556 44.03 -7.73 5.70
N ASN A 557 42.99 -8.55 5.80
CA ASN A 557 42.25 -9.11 4.67
C ASN A 557 40.99 -8.30 4.36
N GLY A 558 40.61 -7.41 5.28
CA GLY A 558 39.46 -6.54 5.14
C GLY A 558 38.09 -7.23 5.28
N ASP A 559 38.03 -8.54 5.38
CA ASP A 559 36.81 -9.31 5.66
C ASP A 559 36.18 -9.01 7.03
N GLY A 560 36.86 -8.21 7.88
CA GLY A 560 36.44 -7.95 9.25
C GLY A 560 36.60 -9.15 10.17
N LEU A 561 37.14 -10.28 9.69
CA LEU A 561 37.21 -11.51 10.47
C LEU A 561 38.29 -11.37 11.56
N ALA A 562 37.86 -11.45 12.82
CA ALA A 562 38.73 -11.30 13.98
C ALA A 562 38.27 -12.19 15.13
N ASP A 563 39.14 -12.43 16.11
CA ASP A 563 38.77 -13.06 17.38
C ASP A 563 38.00 -12.09 18.29
N SER A 564 37.18 -12.62 19.21
CA SER A 564 36.43 -11.81 20.19
C SER A 564 37.12 -11.83 21.56
N VAL A 565 37.44 -10.66 22.11
CA VAL A 565 37.90 -10.53 23.50
C VAL A 565 37.04 -9.49 24.24
N VAL A 566 36.58 -9.83 25.44
CA VAL A 566 35.85 -8.90 26.31
C VAL A 566 36.53 -8.85 27.68
N CYS A 567 36.95 -7.66 28.09
CA CYS A 567 37.36 -7.35 29.46
C CYS A 567 36.24 -6.57 30.14
N TYR A 568 35.68 -7.03 31.26
CA TYR A 568 34.64 -6.29 31.98
C TYR A 568 34.93 -6.18 33.47
N LYS A 569 34.42 -5.11 34.09
CA LYS A 569 34.44 -4.95 35.55
C LYS A 569 33.26 -4.12 36.03
N LYS A 570 32.90 -4.31 37.30
CA LYS A 570 31.98 -3.40 37.99
C LYS A 570 32.64 -2.03 38.15
N VAL A 571 31.91 -0.95 37.91
CA VAL A 571 32.41 0.43 38.10
C VAL A 571 32.85 0.58 39.56
N GLY A 572 34.13 0.92 39.77
CA GLY A 572 34.77 1.00 41.08
C GLY A 572 35.62 -0.23 41.48
N ALA A 573 35.53 -1.35 40.76
CA ALA A 573 36.42 -2.50 40.97
C ALA A 573 37.83 -2.24 40.40
N THR A 574 38.84 -2.86 41.03
CA THR A 574 40.25 -2.73 40.65
C THR A 574 40.70 -3.74 39.59
N GLN A 575 40.01 -4.87 39.46
CA GLN A 575 40.35 -5.97 38.54
C GLN A 575 39.26 -6.17 37.47
N TYR A 576 39.69 -6.54 36.26
CA TYR A 576 38.81 -6.93 35.16
C TYR A 576 38.76 -8.46 35.02
N GLU A 577 37.59 -8.96 34.66
CA GLU A 577 37.38 -10.33 34.22
C GLU A 577 37.52 -10.42 32.70
N THR A 578 37.98 -11.57 32.19
CA THR A 578 38.31 -11.77 30.78
C THR A 578 37.50 -12.90 30.17
N LEU A 579 36.87 -12.66 29.02
CA LEU A 579 36.25 -13.68 28.17
C LEU A 579 36.85 -13.63 26.78
N THR A 580 37.16 -14.79 26.22
CA THR A 580 37.80 -14.90 24.89
C THR A 580 37.09 -15.96 24.06
N ASN A 581 36.77 -15.63 22.81
CA ASN A 581 36.22 -16.56 21.83
C ASN A 581 37.07 -16.50 20.56
N ALA A 582 37.82 -17.57 20.28
CA ALA A 582 38.72 -17.65 19.14
C ALA A 582 37.99 -18.19 17.91
N ASN A 583 37.09 -17.38 17.38
CA ASN A 583 36.43 -17.64 16.10
C ASN A 583 36.61 -16.39 15.24
N LEU A 584 37.27 -16.53 14.10
CA LEU A 584 37.40 -15.48 13.10
C LEU A 584 36.02 -15.18 12.50
N ILE A 585 35.33 -14.20 13.06
CA ILE A 585 33.99 -13.76 12.67
C ILE A 585 33.95 -12.24 12.55
N ASN A 586 32.98 -11.71 11.79
CA ASN A 586 32.77 -10.27 11.63
C ASN A 586 31.59 -9.73 12.47
N LYS A 587 30.79 -10.62 13.07
CA LYS A 587 29.69 -10.30 13.99
C LYS A 587 29.96 -11.03 15.30
N HIS A 588 30.37 -10.29 16.30
CA HIS A 588 30.76 -10.83 17.59
C HIS A 588 29.59 -10.73 18.58
N SER A 589 29.45 -11.78 19.40
CA SER A 589 28.52 -11.82 20.52
C SER A 589 29.17 -12.63 21.66
N VAL A 590 29.26 -12.03 22.84
CA VAL A 590 29.87 -12.64 24.02
C VAL A 590 28.96 -12.46 25.22
N ASP A 591 28.53 -13.59 25.79
CA ASP A 591 27.72 -13.62 27.00
C ASP A 591 28.59 -13.51 28.26
N ILE A 592 28.23 -12.57 29.13
CA ILE A 592 28.81 -12.34 30.45
C ILE A 592 27.83 -12.83 31.51
N PHE A 593 28.29 -13.64 32.45
CA PHE A 593 27.49 -14.19 33.55
C PHE A 593 28.09 -13.84 34.92
N GLY A 594 27.31 -14.00 35.99
CA GLY A 594 27.78 -13.79 37.36
C GLY A 594 27.83 -12.33 37.80
N LEU A 595 27.11 -11.44 37.11
CA LEU A 595 27.08 -10.02 37.45
C LEU A 595 26.23 -9.76 38.70
N GLU A 596 26.59 -8.73 39.47
CA GLU A 596 25.78 -8.24 40.59
C GLU A 596 24.61 -7.43 40.05
N GLU A 597 23.44 -7.51 40.69
CA GLU A 597 22.26 -6.75 40.28
C GLU A 597 22.40 -5.24 40.55
N GLN A 598 21.62 -4.43 39.81
CA GLN A 598 21.60 -2.96 39.92
C GLN A 598 22.98 -2.29 39.91
N SER A 599 23.96 -2.93 39.27
CA SER A 599 25.35 -2.53 39.31
C SER A 599 25.79 -2.06 37.93
N LYS A 600 26.51 -0.95 37.89
CA LYS A 600 27.07 -0.42 36.65
C LYS A 600 28.35 -1.16 36.31
N TYR A 601 28.50 -1.57 35.06
CA TYR A 601 29.66 -2.26 34.50
C TYR A 601 30.25 -1.48 33.33
N GLU A 602 31.57 -1.57 33.20
CA GLU A 602 32.34 -1.14 32.05
C GLU A 602 32.90 -2.38 31.36
N ALA A 603 32.67 -2.52 30.06
CA ALA A 603 33.19 -3.61 29.23
C ALA A 603 33.98 -3.03 28.05
N TYR A 604 35.23 -3.47 27.91
CA TYR A 604 36.07 -3.22 26.76
C TYR A 604 36.05 -4.43 25.86
N VAL A 605 35.67 -4.23 24.61
CA VAL A 605 35.72 -5.25 23.56
C VAL A 605 36.98 -5.03 22.72
N SER A 606 37.58 -6.13 22.28
CA SER A 606 38.70 -6.11 21.35
C SER A 606 38.49 -7.16 20.29
N SER A 607 38.83 -6.79 19.06
CA SER A 607 38.90 -7.67 17.91
C SER A 607 40.34 -7.76 17.44
N LEU A 608 40.86 -8.98 17.31
CA LEU A 608 42.27 -9.22 16.99
C LEU A 608 42.38 -10.20 15.81
N VAL A 609 43.14 -9.80 14.78
CA VAL A 609 43.49 -10.64 13.62
C VAL A 609 44.92 -11.14 13.81
N THR A 610 45.12 -12.26 14.51
CA THR A 610 46.44 -12.86 14.65
C THR A 610 46.43 -14.37 14.47
N ASN A 611 47.26 -14.87 13.54
CA ASN A 611 47.65 -16.29 13.46
C ASN A 611 48.70 -16.68 14.52
N THR A 612 49.23 -15.72 15.27
CA THR A 612 50.16 -15.98 16.38
C THR A 612 49.36 -16.36 17.62
N THR A 613 49.60 -17.56 18.13
CA THR A 613 49.24 -17.99 19.48
C THR A 613 49.85 -17.01 20.48
N VAL A 614 49.16 -15.89 20.74
CA VAL A 614 49.43 -15.08 21.93
C VAL A 614 49.16 -16.04 23.07
N THR A 615 50.21 -16.47 23.77
CA THR A 615 50.08 -17.23 25.01
C THR A 615 49.16 -16.39 25.90
N ARG A 616 47.91 -16.85 26.06
CA ARG A 616 46.86 -16.18 26.84
C ARG A 616 47.27 -16.20 28.31
N GLY A 617 48.23 -15.38 28.68
CA GLY A 617 48.50 -15.02 30.05
C GLY A 617 47.28 -14.26 30.57
N SER A 618 46.96 -14.48 31.85
CA SER A 618 45.90 -13.81 32.61
C SER A 618 45.98 -12.27 32.62
N ASP A 619 46.95 -11.66 31.94
CA ASP A 619 47.31 -10.25 32.09
C ASP A 619 46.69 -9.30 31.06
N LEU A 620 45.98 -9.81 30.03
CA LEU A 620 45.41 -8.99 28.95
C LEU A 620 44.43 -7.90 29.46
N CYS A 621 43.75 -8.14 30.58
CA CYS A 621 42.78 -7.20 31.15
C CYS A 621 43.29 -6.45 32.39
N ASN A 622 44.59 -6.51 32.73
CA ASN A 622 45.10 -5.80 33.91
C ASN A 622 45.13 -4.27 33.72
N ASN A 623 45.11 -3.75 32.49
CA ASN A 623 45.14 -2.30 32.22
C ASN A 623 44.56 -1.88 30.84
N PRO A 624 43.26 -2.15 30.54
CA PRO A 624 42.62 -1.69 29.30
C PRO A 624 42.45 -0.16 29.32
N PRO A 625 42.52 0.53 28.16
CA PRO A 625 42.56 0.00 26.80
C PRO A 625 43.95 -0.32 26.23
N ALA A 626 45.05 0.11 26.88
CA ALA A 626 46.41 0.01 26.32
C ALA A 626 46.94 -1.44 26.21
N SER A 627 46.41 -2.39 26.99
CA SER A 627 46.83 -3.80 26.97
C SER A 627 46.11 -4.69 25.96
N LEU A 628 44.97 -4.24 25.41
CA LEU A 628 44.10 -5.05 24.53
C LEU A 628 44.60 -5.10 23.08
N CYS A 629 45.24 -4.03 22.61
CA CYS A 629 46.01 -4.03 21.37
C CYS A 629 47.49 -3.79 21.70
N PRO A 630 48.29 -4.86 21.90
CA PRO A 630 49.72 -4.71 22.20
C PRO A 630 50.42 -3.88 21.13
N ALA A 631 51.35 -3.00 21.53
CA ALA A 631 52.12 -2.19 20.60
C ALA A 631 52.94 -3.00 19.56
N THR A 632 53.11 -4.30 19.80
CA THR A 632 53.74 -5.26 18.88
C THR A 632 52.82 -5.77 17.78
N VAL A 633 51.50 -5.57 17.88
CA VAL A 633 50.52 -5.92 16.85
C VAL A 633 50.35 -4.72 15.90
N PRO A 634 50.43 -4.91 14.57
CA PRO A 634 50.20 -3.82 13.61
C PRO A 634 48.85 -3.15 13.87
N ALA A 635 48.80 -1.82 13.82
CA ALA A 635 47.57 -1.05 14.05
C ALA A 635 46.39 -1.46 13.13
N LYS A 636 46.67 -2.16 12.03
CA LYS A 636 45.67 -2.71 11.11
C LYS A 636 45.00 -4.01 11.58
N SER A 637 45.55 -4.70 12.57
CA SER A 637 45.13 -6.04 12.99
C SER A 637 44.40 -6.06 14.33
N CYS A 638 44.17 -4.91 14.97
CA CYS A 638 43.53 -4.85 16.27
C CYS A 638 42.67 -3.60 16.42
N ALA A 639 41.49 -3.78 17.01
CA ALA A 639 40.52 -2.74 17.29
C ALA A 639 39.98 -2.90 18.72
N THR A 640 39.75 -1.80 19.43
CA THR A 640 39.13 -1.81 20.77
C THR A 640 38.00 -0.80 20.85
N ALA A 641 36.92 -1.14 21.55
CA ALA A 641 35.84 -0.21 21.88
C ALA A 641 35.35 -0.42 23.32
N MET A 642 34.74 0.61 23.92
CA MET A 642 34.14 0.54 25.26
C MET A 642 32.61 0.54 25.14
N ALA A 643 31.95 -0.26 25.98
CA ALA A 643 30.53 -0.19 26.27
C ALA A 643 30.31 -0.10 27.79
N THR A 644 29.26 0.60 28.21
CA THR A 644 28.83 0.64 29.62
C THR A 644 27.39 0.18 29.74
N PHE A 645 27.06 -0.56 30.79
CA PHE A 645 25.70 -1.00 31.05
C PHE A 645 25.43 -1.09 32.55
N THR A 646 24.15 -1.07 32.94
CA THR A 646 23.73 -1.28 34.33
C THR A 646 22.87 -2.54 34.37
N THR A 647 23.28 -3.53 35.16
CA THR A 647 22.46 -4.73 35.40
C THR A 647 21.13 -4.34 36.03
N LYS A 648 20.08 -5.05 35.68
CA LYS A 648 18.74 -4.80 36.21
C LYS A 648 18.64 -5.39 37.63
N SER A 649 17.62 -5.05 38.41
CA SER A 649 17.28 -5.86 39.59
C SER A 649 16.70 -7.20 39.14
N LEU A 650 16.77 -8.25 39.98
CA LEU A 650 16.05 -9.50 39.75
C LEU A 650 14.53 -9.31 39.51
N GLU A 651 13.98 -8.17 39.93
CA GLU A 651 12.59 -7.78 39.74
C GLU A 651 12.32 -6.99 38.44
N SER A 652 13.32 -6.35 37.83
CA SER A 652 13.15 -5.44 36.67
C SER A 652 13.61 -6.01 35.32
N SER A 653 14.08 -7.26 35.25
CA SER A 653 14.59 -7.87 34.01
C SER A 653 13.57 -8.65 33.17
N ALA A 654 12.27 -8.43 33.34
CA ALA A 654 11.25 -9.00 32.46
C ALA A 654 10.53 -7.87 31.71
N ASP A 655 10.88 -7.67 30.44
CA ASP A 655 10.05 -6.90 29.53
C ASP A 655 8.92 -7.81 29.05
N ALA A 656 7.75 -7.64 29.65
CA ALA A 656 6.62 -8.56 29.54
C ALA A 656 5.73 -8.30 28.30
N ASN A 657 6.21 -7.48 27.36
CA ASN A 657 5.44 -7.02 26.21
C ASN A 657 5.87 -7.61 24.85
N VAL A 658 6.66 -8.69 24.84
CA VAL A 658 7.06 -9.35 23.59
C VAL A 658 6.44 -10.74 23.48
N ILE A 659 5.43 -10.88 22.62
CA ILE A 659 4.91 -12.17 22.18
C ILE A 659 5.96 -12.80 21.27
N LEU A 660 6.69 -13.80 21.78
CA LEU A 660 7.71 -14.51 21.01
C LEU A 660 7.08 -15.67 20.24
N LYS A 661 7.18 -15.62 18.90
CA LYS A 661 7.00 -16.80 18.04
C LYS A 661 8.21 -17.71 18.24
N VAL A 662 8.01 -18.90 18.81
CA VAL A 662 9.10 -19.83 19.11
C VAL A 662 9.15 -20.97 18.09
N SER A 663 10.35 -21.41 17.72
CA SER A 663 10.56 -22.71 17.05
C SER A 663 10.35 -23.86 18.04
N LYS A 664 10.30 -25.10 17.54
CA LYS A 664 10.05 -26.34 18.32
C LYS A 664 11.16 -26.66 19.37
N ASP A 665 12.05 -25.72 19.67
CA ASP A 665 13.26 -25.87 20.47
C ASP A 665 13.10 -25.46 21.95
N ARG A 666 11.89 -25.09 22.40
CA ARG A 666 11.59 -24.75 23.80
C ARG A 666 10.55 -25.66 24.44
N ILE A 667 10.72 -25.92 25.74
CA ILE A 667 9.76 -26.63 26.59
C ILE A 667 8.81 -25.57 27.19
N CYS A 668 7.56 -25.55 26.74
CA CYS A 668 6.47 -24.77 27.33
C CYS A 668 5.54 -25.68 28.13
N ASP A 669 5.04 -25.18 29.26
CA ASP A 669 4.08 -25.90 30.10
C ASP A 669 2.67 -25.89 29.47
N GLU A 670 2.33 -24.80 28.77
CA GLU A 670 1.07 -24.65 28.03
C GLU A 670 1.26 -23.99 26.66
N TRP A 671 0.49 -24.47 25.69
CA TRP A 671 0.51 -24.06 24.29
C TRP A 671 -0.88 -23.62 23.83
N LEU A 672 -0.96 -22.60 22.97
CA LEU A 672 -2.19 -22.31 22.23
C LEU A 672 -2.33 -23.28 21.05
N TYR A 673 -3.46 -23.96 20.90
CA TYR A 673 -3.75 -24.82 19.76
C TYR A 673 -5.08 -24.44 19.10
N CYS A 674 -5.26 -24.82 17.84
CA CYS A 674 -6.54 -24.65 17.16
C CYS A 674 -7.55 -25.69 17.63
N ASN A 675 -8.44 -25.30 18.53
CA ASN A 675 -9.54 -26.10 19.06
C ASN A 675 -10.61 -26.37 17.99
N ALA A 676 -10.99 -25.35 17.21
CA ALA A 676 -11.88 -25.52 16.05
C ALA A 676 -11.13 -25.17 14.77
N LYS A 677 -11.14 -26.09 13.80
CA LYS A 677 -10.48 -25.91 12.51
C LYS A 677 -11.25 -26.58 11.37
N THR A 678 -11.17 -26.03 10.17
CA THR A 678 -11.61 -26.71 8.93
C THR A 678 -10.47 -26.81 7.95
N GLN A 679 -10.42 -27.88 7.16
CA GLN A 679 -9.43 -28.00 6.08
C GLN A 679 -9.94 -27.23 4.86
N VAL A 680 -9.19 -26.23 4.44
CA VAL A 680 -9.40 -25.51 3.18
C VAL A 680 -8.39 -26.00 2.15
N LYS A 681 -8.88 -26.30 0.95
CA LYS A 681 -8.04 -26.68 -0.17
C LYS A 681 -7.34 -25.42 -0.70
N VAL A 682 -6.01 -25.41 -0.70
CA VAL A 682 -5.22 -24.32 -1.30
C VAL A 682 -5.38 -24.43 -2.82
N THR A 683 -6.13 -23.49 -3.38
CA THR A 683 -6.47 -23.53 -4.81
C THR A 683 -5.24 -23.08 -5.60
N GLY A 684 -4.69 -23.95 -6.46
CA GLY A 684 -3.50 -23.66 -7.28
C GLY A 684 -2.20 -24.35 -6.84
N ALA A 685 -2.17 -25.05 -5.71
CA ALA A 685 -1.04 -25.91 -5.35
C ALA A 685 -1.08 -27.24 -6.11
N ASN A 686 0.03 -27.64 -6.74
CA ASN A 686 0.20 -28.96 -7.34
C ASN A 686 1.49 -29.62 -6.80
N PRO A 687 1.40 -30.69 -6.00
CA PRO A 687 0.19 -31.46 -5.66
C PRO A 687 -0.79 -30.69 -4.76
N GLU A 688 -2.04 -31.13 -4.77
CA GLU A 688 -3.12 -30.54 -3.97
C GLU A 688 -2.71 -30.47 -2.49
N LYS A 689 -2.70 -29.25 -1.94
CA LYS A 689 -2.36 -29.00 -0.53
C LYS A 689 -3.62 -28.56 0.21
N TYR A 690 -3.83 -29.14 1.39
CA TYR A 690 -4.87 -28.72 2.32
C TYR A 690 -4.21 -27.98 3.48
N GLU A 691 -4.80 -26.85 3.86
CA GLU A 691 -4.41 -26.08 5.02
C GLU A 691 -5.57 -26.01 6.00
N ASP A 692 -5.29 -26.07 7.29
CA ASP A 692 -6.33 -26.03 8.30
C ASP A 692 -6.58 -24.56 8.74
N LEU A 693 -7.72 -24.00 8.39
CA LEU A 693 -8.18 -22.70 8.86
C LEU A 693 -8.72 -22.79 10.30
N CYS A 694 -8.20 -21.93 11.19
CA CYS A 694 -8.51 -21.93 12.62
C CYS A 694 -9.68 -20.97 12.92
N PHE A 695 -10.72 -21.45 13.61
CA PHE A 695 -11.86 -20.63 14.06
C PHE A 695 -11.90 -20.40 15.57
N ARG A 696 -11.18 -21.23 16.33
CA ARG A 696 -11.13 -21.12 17.79
C ARG A 696 -9.79 -21.63 18.30
N VAL A 697 -9.18 -20.88 19.20
CA VAL A 697 -7.96 -21.27 19.93
C VAL A 697 -8.33 -21.89 21.29
N GLY A 698 -7.53 -22.84 21.77
CA GLY A 698 -7.64 -23.45 23.10
C GLY A 698 -6.26 -23.63 23.74
N LYS A 699 -6.21 -24.02 25.01
CA LYS A 699 -4.96 -24.33 25.74
C LYS A 699 -4.64 -25.82 25.69
N CYS A 700 -3.35 -26.11 25.58
CA CYS A 700 -2.83 -27.46 25.49
C CYS A 700 -1.60 -27.61 26.38
N ASN A 701 -1.64 -28.48 27.38
CA ASN A 701 -0.47 -28.75 28.23
C ASN A 701 0.35 -29.98 27.78
N LYS A 702 -0.08 -30.67 26.72
CA LYS A 702 0.69 -31.77 26.12
C LYS A 702 0.39 -31.91 24.64
N MET A 703 1.43 -31.92 23.82
CA MET A 703 1.35 -32.20 22.38
C MET A 703 1.96 -33.57 22.04
N ASP A 704 1.52 -34.18 20.94
CA ASP A 704 2.21 -35.32 20.33
C ASP A 704 3.41 -34.87 19.47
N GLU A 705 4.17 -35.83 18.93
CA GLU A 705 5.34 -35.58 18.08
C GLU A 705 4.99 -34.81 16.80
N SER A 706 3.75 -34.93 16.33
CA SER A 706 3.19 -34.22 15.17
C SER A 706 2.70 -32.79 15.53
N GLY A 707 2.76 -32.43 16.81
CA GLY A 707 2.32 -31.13 17.32
C GLY A 707 0.80 -31.01 17.48
N ASN A 708 0.05 -32.12 17.45
CA ASN A 708 -1.37 -32.08 17.81
C ASN A 708 -1.50 -32.01 19.33
N CYS A 709 -2.51 -31.28 19.80
CA CYS A 709 -2.83 -31.28 21.22
C CYS A 709 -3.40 -32.64 21.64
N VAL A 710 -2.74 -33.30 22.60
CA VAL A 710 -3.23 -34.57 23.19
C VAL A 710 -3.77 -34.38 24.60
N SER A 711 -3.56 -33.22 25.22
CA SER A 711 -4.11 -32.88 26.52
C SER A 711 -4.57 -31.44 26.54
N ILE A 712 -5.89 -31.27 26.48
CA ILE A 712 -6.58 -29.99 26.49
C ILE A 712 -6.71 -29.54 27.95
N VAL A 713 -6.33 -28.30 28.23
CA VAL A 713 -6.58 -27.68 29.54
C VAL A 713 -7.90 -26.92 29.43
N ASP A 714 -8.97 -27.55 29.92
CA ASP A 714 -10.23 -26.86 30.14
C ASP A 714 -10.14 -26.16 31.50
N GLU A 715 -9.85 -24.86 31.49
CA GLU A 715 -9.94 -24.04 32.70
C GLU A 715 -11.40 -23.74 33.03
N ASP A 716 -11.74 -23.62 34.32
CA ASP A 716 -13.03 -23.13 34.77
C ASP A 716 -13.24 -21.67 34.31
N LYS A 717 -14.40 -21.38 33.68
CA LYS A 717 -14.77 -20.02 33.27
C LYS A 717 -14.75 -19.10 34.49
N SER A 718 -13.74 -18.23 34.55
CA SER A 718 -13.60 -17.26 35.63
C SER A 718 -13.01 -15.97 35.08
N ALA A 719 -13.64 -14.85 35.42
CA ALA A 719 -13.09 -13.54 35.09
C ALA A 719 -11.72 -13.40 35.74
N MET A 720 -10.72 -12.91 35.00
CA MET A 720 -9.37 -12.68 35.52
C MET A 720 -9.32 -11.41 36.38
N THR A 721 -10.22 -11.28 37.37
CA THR A 721 -10.18 -10.19 38.35
C THR A 721 -9.52 -10.69 39.62
N VAL A 722 -8.38 -10.10 39.97
CA VAL A 722 -7.69 -10.40 41.23
C VAL A 722 -8.01 -9.35 42.27
N GLU A 723 -8.11 -9.75 43.54
CA GLU A 723 -8.09 -8.80 44.65
C GLU A 723 -6.78 -8.00 44.61
N SER A 724 -6.84 -6.72 44.97
CA SER A 724 -5.72 -5.77 44.87
C SER A 724 -4.43 -6.43 45.33
N PRO A 725 -3.51 -6.73 44.40
CA PRO A 725 -2.44 -7.66 44.67
C PRO A 725 -1.54 -7.07 45.77
N LYS A 726 -1.33 -7.83 46.85
CA LYS A 726 -0.46 -7.38 47.96
C LYS A 726 1.01 -7.52 47.60
N LYS A 727 1.31 -8.34 46.58
CA LYS A 727 2.65 -8.60 46.06
C LYS A 727 2.59 -8.64 44.55
N VAL A 728 3.62 -8.11 43.89
CA VAL A 728 3.76 -8.14 42.42
C VAL A 728 3.64 -9.57 41.87
N SER A 729 4.07 -10.58 42.63
CA SER A 729 3.93 -12.01 42.28
C SER A 729 2.50 -12.47 41.98
N GLU A 730 1.48 -11.84 42.56
CA GLU A 730 0.08 -12.18 42.35
C GLU A 730 -0.43 -11.77 40.95
N ILE A 731 0.29 -10.86 40.27
CA ILE A 731 -0.01 -10.40 38.91
C ILE A 731 1.16 -10.56 37.93
N ARG A 732 2.28 -11.15 38.37
CA ARG A 732 3.57 -11.09 37.66
C ARG A 732 3.60 -11.78 36.29
N ASN A 733 2.59 -12.58 35.94
CA ASN A 733 2.53 -13.33 34.68
C ASN A 733 1.20 -13.12 33.91
N LEU A 734 0.49 -12.04 34.22
CA LEU A 734 -0.83 -11.75 33.65
C LEU A 734 -0.79 -10.80 32.44
N SER A 735 0.40 -10.58 31.88
CA SER A 735 0.63 -9.64 30.77
C SER A 735 0.32 -10.22 29.39
N GLY A 736 0.21 -9.33 28.40
CA GLY A 736 -0.05 -9.68 27.02
C GLY A 736 -1.53 -9.56 26.69
N TYR A 737 -2.09 -10.58 26.05
CA TYR A 737 -3.44 -10.52 25.54
C TYR A 737 -4.57 -10.74 26.59
N SER A 738 -4.28 -10.60 27.88
CA SER A 738 -5.24 -10.86 28.95
C SER A 738 -5.58 -9.54 29.64
N LYS A 739 -6.84 -9.11 29.62
CA LYS A 739 -7.28 -7.99 30.46
C LYS A 739 -7.50 -8.50 31.87
N VAL A 740 -6.58 -8.20 32.76
CA VAL A 740 -6.70 -8.55 34.17
C VAL A 740 -7.33 -7.42 34.94
N GLY A 741 -8.38 -7.77 35.67
CA GLY A 741 -9.12 -6.88 36.53
C GLY A 741 -8.45 -6.78 37.89
N ILE A 742 -8.70 -5.66 38.56
CA ILE A 742 -8.24 -5.42 39.92
C ILE A 742 -9.44 -5.03 40.76
N ASN A 743 -9.68 -5.77 41.85
CA ASN A 743 -10.64 -5.40 42.89
C ASN A 743 -9.91 -4.75 44.06
N TRP A 744 -10.03 -3.44 44.23
CA TRP A 744 -9.52 -2.75 45.42
C TRP A 744 -10.43 -2.90 46.64
N GLY A 745 -11.57 -3.57 46.50
CA GLY A 745 -12.62 -3.67 47.52
C GLY A 745 -13.44 -2.38 47.59
N LYS A 746 -14.26 -2.25 48.65
CA LYS A 746 -15.11 -1.07 48.83
C LYS A 746 -14.30 0.19 49.16
N ARG A 747 -14.60 1.28 48.46
CA ARG A 747 -13.95 2.59 48.56
C ARG A 747 -14.97 3.73 48.50
N CYS A 748 -14.70 4.81 49.21
CA CYS A 748 -15.49 6.03 49.15
C CYS A 748 -15.28 6.74 47.81
N LEU A 749 -16.35 6.97 47.05
CA LEU A 749 -16.29 7.51 45.67
C LEU A 749 -15.49 8.83 45.54
N ASN A 750 -15.51 9.68 46.57
CA ASN A 750 -14.87 10.99 46.55
C ASN A 750 -13.40 11.00 46.99
N THR A 751 -12.96 10.02 47.78
CA THR A 751 -11.65 10.05 48.46
C THR A 751 -10.80 8.83 48.16
N GLY A 752 -11.38 7.76 47.61
CA GLY A 752 -10.68 6.48 47.42
C GLY A 752 -10.28 5.81 48.75
N ARG A 753 -10.87 6.20 49.89
CA ARG A 753 -10.61 5.58 51.20
C ARG A 753 -11.38 4.27 51.35
N ILE A 754 -10.78 3.26 51.98
CA ILE A 754 -11.46 1.99 52.32
C ILE A 754 -12.68 2.26 53.18
N CYS A 755 -13.81 1.64 52.86
CA CYS A 755 -15.06 1.74 53.60
C CYS A 755 -15.76 0.39 53.69
N SER A 756 -16.58 0.20 54.72
CA SER A 756 -17.50 -0.94 54.84
C SER A 756 -18.95 -0.52 54.58
N SER A 757 -19.27 0.75 54.81
CA SER A 757 -20.59 1.37 54.65
C SER A 757 -20.50 2.85 54.26
N ASP A 758 -21.60 3.43 53.78
CA ASP A 758 -21.67 4.85 53.38
C ASP A 758 -21.30 5.83 54.52
N SER A 759 -21.48 5.43 55.80
CA SER A 759 -21.12 6.28 56.95
C SER A 759 -19.61 6.43 57.15
N ASP A 760 -18.79 5.55 56.57
CA ASP A 760 -17.33 5.65 56.63
C ASP A 760 -16.79 6.75 55.70
N CYS A 761 -17.66 7.29 54.83
CA CYS A 761 -17.30 8.24 53.79
C CYS A 761 -17.65 9.68 54.18
N ILE A 762 -16.62 10.52 54.26
CA ILE A 762 -16.75 11.94 54.63
C ILE A 762 -17.55 12.68 53.55
N GLY A 763 -18.48 13.54 53.97
CA GLY A 763 -19.31 14.35 53.07
C GLY A 763 -20.48 13.61 52.44
N GLY A 764 -20.89 12.45 52.98
CA GLY A 764 -22.03 11.68 52.49
C GLY A 764 -21.78 10.97 51.16
N ALA A 765 -20.52 10.75 50.78
CA ALA A 765 -20.17 9.97 49.61
C ALA A 765 -20.57 8.50 49.78
N LYS A 766 -20.87 7.81 48.68
CA LYS A 766 -21.23 6.38 48.71
C LYS A 766 -20.00 5.49 48.81
N CYS A 767 -20.14 4.41 49.55
CA CYS A 767 -19.18 3.33 49.66
C CYS A 767 -19.43 2.31 48.55
N THR A 768 -18.66 2.40 47.47
CA THR A 768 -18.84 1.60 46.26
C THR A 768 -17.66 0.66 46.05
N GLU A 769 -17.88 -0.46 45.38
CA GLU A 769 -16.79 -1.36 45.01
C GLU A 769 -15.87 -0.67 44.00
N ALA A 770 -14.60 -0.45 44.36
CA ALA A 770 -13.59 0.02 43.43
C ALA A 770 -13.00 -1.21 42.74
N LYS A 771 -13.62 -1.61 41.64
CA LYS A 771 -13.24 -2.79 40.88
C LYS A 771 -13.14 -2.44 39.40
N ILE A 772 -12.07 -2.88 38.76
CA ILE A 772 -12.00 -3.01 37.31
C ILE A 772 -12.16 -4.50 37.03
N ASP A 773 -13.20 -4.86 36.29
CA ASP A 773 -13.41 -6.25 35.90
C ASP A 773 -12.39 -6.68 34.84
N GLY A 774 -11.81 -7.85 35.08
CA GLY A 774 -10.98 -8.57 34.12
C GLY A 774 -11.86 -9.34 33.16
N PHE A 775 -11.33 -9.64 31.98
CA PHE A 775 -12.00 -10.52 31.05
C PHE A 775 -11.71 -11.99 31.37
N TYR A 776 -12.43 -12.90 30.72
CA TYR A 776 -12.03 -14.30 30.65
C TYR A 776 -10.67 -14.45 29.97
N PRO A 777 -9.88 -15.47 30.33
CA PRO A 777 -8.75 -15.91 29.53
C PRO A 777 -9.17 -16.11 28.07
N TYR A 778 -8.30 -15.75 27.13
CA TYR A 778 -8.61 -15.85 25.69
C TYR A 778 -9.05 -17.23 25.21
N SER A 779 -8.58 -18.29 25.84
CA SER A 779 -9.00 -19.66 25.56
C SER A 779 -10.45 -19.95 25.92
N GLN A 780 -11.06 -19.13 26.78
CA GLN A 780 -12.43 -19.27 27.25
C GLN A 780 -13.39 -18.26 26.63
N MET A 781 -12.88 -17.16 26.07
CA MET A 781 -13.68 -16.24 25.28
C MET A 781 -14.23 -16.96 24.05
N ALA A 782 -15.54 -16.88 23.86
CA ALA A 782 -16.22 -17.57 22.77
C ALA A 782 -17.09 -16.60 21.98
N GLU A 783 -17.13 -16.81 20.66
CA GLU A 783 -18.14 -16.19 19.83
C GLU A 783 -19.51 -16.79 20.15
N VAL A 784 -20.43 -15.94 20.61
CA VAL A 784 -21.82 -16.29 20.92
C VAL A 784 -22.75 -15.43 20.06
N GLY A 785 -23.92 -15.94 19.69
CA GLY A 785 -24.84 -15.22 18.82
C GLY A 785 -25.07 -15.94 17.50
N VAL A 786 -26.35 -16.13 17.15
CA VAL A 786 -26.77 -16.69 15.87
C VAL A 786 -26.67 -15.60 14.80
N PRO A 787 -25.85 -15.78 13.74
CA PRO A 787 -25.71 -14.77 12.70
C PRO A 787 -26.96 -14.71 11.82
N ILE A 788 -27.60 -13.55 11.82
CA ILE A 788 -28.78 -13.20 11.04
C ILE A 788 -28.49 -11.91 10.28
N VAL A 789 -28.79 -11.90 8.99
CA VAL A 789 -28.60 -10.72 8.13
C VAL A 789 -29.80 -9.80 8.30
N ILE A 790 -29.54 -8.60 8.79
CA ILE A 790 -30.52 -7.50 8.79
C ILE A 790 -30.27 -6.67 7.53
N LYS A 791 -31.30 -6.48 6.72
CA LYS A 791 -31.22 -5.64 5.52
C LYS A 791 -31.23 -4.17 5.92
N ASN A 792 -30.43 -3.36 5.21
CA ASN A 792 -30.32 -1.92 5.42
C ASN A 792 -30.10 -1.54 6.90
N SER A 793 -29.10 -2.15 7.51
CA SER A 793 -28.90 -2.04 8.95
C SER A 793 -27.98 -0.89 9.37
N ASN A 794 -27.27 -0.29 8.40
CA ASN A 794 -26.46 0.92 8.53
C ASN A 794 -27.08 2.14 7.82
N PHE A 795 -28.26 2.00 7.21
CA PHE A 795 -29.03 3.11 6.62
C PHE A 795 -28.35 3.91 5.50
N GLU A 796 -27.20 3.47 4.99
CA GLU A 796 -26.42 4.20 3.99
C GLU A 796 -27.06 4.25 2.59
N ASN A 797 -28.09 3.46 2.32
CA ASN A 797 -28.78 3.45 1.02
C ASN A 797 -29.76 4.63 0.82
N GLY A 798 -29.87 5.54 1.79
CA GLY A 798 -30.70 6.75 1.71
C GLY A 798 -32.20 6.55 1.89
N ILE A 799 -32.67 5.33 2.14
CA ILE A 799 -34.07 5.02 2.42
C ILE A 799 -34.19 4.23 3.73
N PRO A 800 -35.28 4.30 4.49
CA PRO A 800 -35.46 3.49 5.70
C PRO A 800 -35.81 2.02 5.38
N ASN A 801 -36.36 1.73 4.20
CA ASN A 801 -36.77 0.38 3.78
C ASN A 801 -35.63 -0.65 3.94
N PRO A 802 -35.87 -1.84 4.53
CA PRO A 802 -37.15 -2.44 4.89
C PRO A 802 -37.61 -2.18 6.33
N TRP A 803 -37.07 -1.15 6.98
CA TRP A 803 -37.61 -0.70 8.26
C TRP A 803 -38.93 0.03 8.05
N GLU A 804 -39.90 -0.30 8.90
CA GLU A 804 -41.24 0.26 8.90
C GLU A 804 -41.52 0.94 10.24
N SER A 805 -42.35 1.97 10.21
CA SER A 805 -42.94 2.59 11.39
C SER A 805 -43.71 1.55 12.22
N TRP A 806 -43.50 1.55 13.53
CA TRP A 806 -44.17 0.64 14.45
C TRP A 806 -44.97 1.37 15.53
N ASN A 807 -46.22 0.95 15.76
CA ASN A 807 -47.12 1.50 16.79
C ASN A 807 -47.26 3.04 16.76
N LYS A 808 -47.37 3.65 15.57
CA LYS A 808 -47.40 5.12 15.38
C LYS A 808 -46.06 5.84 15.59
N GLY A 809 -44.95 5.12 15.73
CA GLY A 809 -43.62 5.73 15.62
C GLY A 809 -43.39 6.22 14.20
N VAL A 810 -42.84 7.43 14.04
CA VAL A 810 -42.41 7.95 12.73
C VAL A 810 -40.92 7.66 12.57
N ILE A 811 -40.51 7.20 11.39
CA ILE A 811 -39.09 6.93 11.10
C ILE A 811 -38.63 7.73 9.88
N GLU A 812 -37.37 8.16 9.90
CA GLU A 812 -36.72 8.88 8.79
C GLU A 812 -35.29 8.38 8.64
N ASN A 813 -34.83 8.23 7.40
CA ASN A 813 -33.42 8.08 7.10
C ASN A 813 -32.79 9.49 7.14
N TYR A 814 -32.10 9.79 8.23
CA TYR A 814 -31.59 11.11 8.54
C TYR A 814 -30.10 11.22 8.19
N ASN A 815 -29.72 12.25 7.43
CA ASN A 815 -28.32 12.54 7.13
C ASN A 815 -27.68 13.29 8.31
N TYR A 816 -26.94 12.57 9.15
CA TYR A 816 -26.25 13.09 10.32
C TYR A 816 -24.92 13.73 9.91
N GLU A 817 -24.75 15.02 10.23
CA GLU A 817 -23.53 15.80 9.98
C GLU A 817 -23.04 15.79 8.51
N ASN A 818 -23.95 15.59 7.55
CA ASN A 818 -23.65 15.48 6.11
C ASN A 818 -22.69 14.34 5.72
N ALA A 819 -22.42 13.38 6.62
CA ALA A 819 -21.45 12.31 6.41
C ALA A 819 -22.05 10.92 6.51
N ASN A 820 -22.88 10.66 7.52
CA ASN A 820 -23.43 9.34 7.81
C ASN A 820 -24.95 9.36 7.83
N ARG A 821 -25.59 8.29 7.35
CA ARG A 821 -27.04 8.17 7.40
C ARG A 821 -27.45 7.27 8.54
N VAL A 822 -28.43 7.71 9.32
CA VAL A 822 -28.90 6.99 10.51
C VAL A 822 -30.42 6.89 10.50
N LEU A 823 -30.99 5.94 11.23
CA LEU A 823 -32.43 5.86 11.40
C LEU A 823 -32.86 6.73 12.58
N LYS A 824 -33.58 7.80 12.28
CA LYS A 824 -34.18 8.70 13.26
C LYS A 824 -35.61 8.26 13.53
N ILE A 825 -35.95 8.09 14.81
CA ILE A 825 -37.23 7.54 15.26
C ILE A 825 -37.92 8.54 16.19
N TRP A 826 -39.11 9.03 15.82
CA TRP A 826 -39.97 9.85 16.67
C TRP A 826 -41.11 9.00 17.24
N PRO A 827 -41.08 8.73 18.54
CA PRO A 827 -42.19 8.07 19.21
C PRO A 827 -43.15 9.11 19.78
N SER A 828 -44.44 8.89 19.59
CA SER A 828 -45.52 9.65 20.23
C SER A 828 -45.97 9.04 21.57
N GLY A 829 -45.36 7.93 22.02
CA GLY A 829 -45.71 7.24 23.25
C GLY A 829 -44.90 5.96 23.50
N THR A 830 -45.38 5.14 24.44
CA THR A 830 -44.75 3.85 24.81
C THR A 830 -44.88 2.81 23.70
N PHE A 831 -43.87 1.96 23.55
CA PHE A 831 -43.81 0.87 22.57
C PHE A 831 -43.93 1.31 21.12
N GLN A 832 -43.61 2.58 20.84
CA GLN A 832 -43.58 3.14 19.49
C GLN A 832 -42.15 3.24 18.99
N GLY A 833 -41.93 2.94 17.71
CA GLY A 833 -40.59 2.97 17.14
C GLY A 833 -40.53 2.41 15.72
N ALA A 834 -39.60 1.49 15.50
CA ALA A 834 -39.32 0.88 14.19
C ALA A 834 -39.36 -0.65 14.26
N ILE A 835 -39.77 -1.29 13.17
CA ILE A 835 -39.73 -2.75 12.98
C ILE A 835 -39.04 -3.09 11.66
N VAL A 836 -38.25 -4.16 11.64
CA VAL A 836 -37.82 -4.84 10.42
C VAL A 836 -38.38 -6.25 10.41
N LYS A 837 -39.20 -6.54 9.39
CA LYS A 837 -39.88 -7.83 9.26
C LYS A 837 -38.98 -8.87 8.61
N GLY A 838 -39.16 -10.13 8.98
CA GLY A 838 -38.54 -11.26 8.30
C GLY A 838 -37.03 -11.35 8.45
N VAL A 839 -36.50 -11.02 9.63
CA VAL A 839 -35.06 -11.20 9.91
C VAL A 839 -34.67 -12.67 9.90
N SER A 840 -35.56 -13.58 10.32
CA SER A 840 -35.37 -15.03 10.16
C SER A 840 -36.69 -15.76 9.99
N ASN A 841 -36.70 -16.83 9.19
CA ASN A 841 -37.87 -17.70 9.01
C ASN A 841 -37.91 -18.87 9.98
N LYS A 842 -36.87 -19.06 10.80
CA LYS A 842 -36.76 -20.17 11.75
C LYS A 842 -36.13 -19.72 13.06
N THR A 843 -36.62 -20.28 14.15
CA THR A 843 -35.96 -20.23 15.45
C THR A 843 -34.90 -21.34 15.51
N VAL A 844 -33.74 -21.05 16.07
CA VAL A 844 -32.80 -22.07 16.53
C VAL A 844 -33.22 -22.58 17.90
N SER A 845 -33.00 -23.87 18.18
CA SER A 845 -33.36 -24.50 19.47
C SER A 845 -32.28 -24.33 20.55
N LYS A 846 -31.06 -23.93 20.17
CA LYS A 846 -29.91 -23.73 21.05
C LYS A 846 -29.13 -22.49 20.63
N GLY A 847 -28.50 -21.82 21.59
CA GLY A 847 -27.69 -20.63 21.38
C GLY A 847 -28.35 -19.36 21.94
N SER A 848 -27.79 -18.21 21.57
CA SER A 848 -28.32 -16.90 21.93
C SER A 848 -28.50 -16.08 20.66
N TYR A 849 -29.51 -15.24 20.63
CA TYR A 849 -29.62 -14.15 19.68
C TYR A 849 -28.96 -12.94 20.31
N VAL A 850 -28.08 -12.28 19.56
CA VAL A 850 -27.42 -11.07 20.03
C VAL A 850 -27.60 -9.98 19.00
N VAL A 851 -27.95 -8.79 19.45
CA VAL A 851 -28.06 -7.59 18.62
C VAL A 851 -27.10 -6.55 19.15
N SER A 852 -26.19 -6.08 18.30
CA SER A 852 -25.36 -4.90 18.55
C SER A 852 -25.86 -3.74 17.70
N PHE A 853 -25.85 -2.52 18.23
CA PHE A 853 -26.25 -1.32 17.51
C PHE A 853 -25.69 -0.07 18.18
N TRP A 854 -25.52 0.99 17.40
CA TRP A 854 -25.21 2.32 17.90
C TRP A 854 -26.50 3.08 18.14
N ALA A 855 -26.58 3.82 19.24
CA ALA A 855 -27.74 4.67 19.52
C ALA A 855 -27.39 5.93 20.32
N LYS A 856 -28.23 6.95 20.15
CA LYS A 856 -28.30 8.16 21.00
C LYS A 856 -29.71 8.74 21.04
N SER A 857 -29.97 9.66 21.96
CA SER A 857 -31.21 10.42 22.08
C SER A 857 -30.95 11.92 21.90
N ASP A 858 -31.87 12.67 21.31
CA ASP A 858 -31.80 14.16 21.37
C ASP A 858 -32.36 14.71 22.68
N ASP A 859 -32.85 13.84 23.56
CA ASP A 859 -33.29 14.24 24.90
C ASP A 859 -32.07 14.51 25.80
N GLU A 860 -32.07 15.65 26.50
CA GLU A 860 -31.09 15.96 27.54
C GLU A 860 -31.20 15.00 28.73
N ASN A 861 -32.40 14.43 28.94
CA ASN A 861 -32.63 13.43 29.97
C ASN A 861 -32.42 12.01 29.41
N PRO A 862 -31.81 11.10 30.20
CA PRO A 862 -31.63 9.72 29.76
C PRO A 862 -32.98 9.06 29.48
N ARG A 863 -33.05 8.35 28.36
CA ARG A 863 -34.30 7.80 27.81
C ARG A 863 -34.20 6.31 27.60
N ASP A 864 -35.24 5.57 27.94
CA ASP A 864 -35.23 4.11 27.82
C ASP A 864 -35.84 3.63 26.49
N ILE A 865 -35.13 2.74 25.80
CA ILE A 865 -35.62 1.99 24.63
C ILE A 865 -35.63 0.49 24.92
N MET A 866 -36.43 -0.26 24.19
CA MET A 866 -36.46 -1.71 24.20
C MET A 866 -36.12 -2.25 22.82
N VAL A 867 -35.38 -3.34 22.80
CA VAL A 867 -35.14 -4.15 21.60
C VAL A 867 -35.85 -5.47 21.83
N GLU A 868 -36.66 -5.92 20.88
CA GLU A 868 -37.51 -7.10 21.03
C GLU A 868 -37.49 -7.96 19.76
N LEU A 869 -37.63 -9.27 19.93
CA LEU A 869 -38.06 -10.13 18.82
C LEU A 869 -39.57 -10.28 18.84
N ALA A 870 -40.18 -9.85 17.75
CA ALA A 870 -41.60 -10.05 17.49
C ALA A 870 -41.79 -11.32 16.64
N TYR A 871 -42.73 -12.17 17.03
CA TYR A 871 -43.04 -13.42 16.33
C TYR A 871 -44.55 -13.67 16.32
N GLY A 872 -45.02 -14.44 15.35
CA GLY A 872 -46.45 -14.69 15.12
C GLY A 872 -46.95 -14.07 13.82
N PRO A 873 -48.23 -14.28 13.46
CA PRO A 873 -48.81 -13.72 12.25
C PRO A 873 -48.95 -12.20 12.36
N GLU A 874 -48.93 -11.52 11.21
CA GLU A 874 -49.06 -10.07 11.12
C GLU A 874 -50.31 -9.57 11.87
N GLY A 875 -50.13 -8.53 12.70
CA GLY A 875 -51.17 -7.97 13.56
C GLY A 875 -51.44 -8.71 14.88
N LYS A 876 -50.81 -9.87 15.12
CA LYS A 876 -50.90 -10.62 16.39
C LYS A 876 -49.52 -11.10 16.84
N TYR A 877 -48.57 -10.18 16.87
CA TYR A 877 -47.23 -10.50 17.35
C TYR A 877 -47.21 -10.66 18.87
N SER A 878 -46.44 -11.65 19.31
CA SER A 878 -45.90 -11.73 20.66
C SER A 878 -44.47 -11.20 20.65
N TYR A 879 -44.02 -10.66 21.77
CA TYR A 879 -42.73 -9.99 21.89
C TYR A 879 -41.92 -10.63 22.99
N VAL A 880 -40.63 -10.86 22.72
CA VAL A 880 -39.66 -11.21 23.76
C VAL A 880 -38.57 -10.14 23.78
N PRO A 881 -38.40 -9.40 24.89
CA PRO A 881 -37.39 -8.37 24.97
C PRO A 881 -35.99 -8.98 25.10
N PHE A 882 -35.02 -8.36 24.46
CA PHE A 882 -33.62 -8.64 24.73
C PHE A 882 -33.21 -8.07 26.09
N LYS A 883 -32.24 -8.73 26.71
CA LYS A 883 -31.61 -8.29 27.96
C LYS A 883 -30.36 -7.49 27.65
N TYR A 884 -30.31 -6.28 28.19
CA TYR A 884 -29.14 -5.42 28.23
C TYR A 884 -28.48 -5.55 29.60
N TYR A 885 -27.16 -5.72 29.63
CA TYR A 885 -26.41 -5.62 30.87
C TYR A 885 -25.96 -4.19 31.10
N ASN A 886 -26.46 -3.59 32.18
CA ASN A 886 -26.00 -2.28 32.59
C ASN A 886 -24.83 -2.43 33.55
N GLU A 887 -23.63 -2.12 33.09
CA GLU A 887 -22.39 -2.18 33.87
C GLU A 887 -22.49 -1.36 35.17
N GLY A 888 -23.17 -0.20 35.12
CA GLY A 888 -23.31 0.68 36.28
C GLY A 888 -24.20 0.12 37.39
N SER A 889 -25.16 -0.75 37.06
CA SER A 889 -26.04 -1.40 38.05
C SER A 889 -25.72 -2.87 38.29
N ASN A 890 -24.83 -3.48 37.49
CA ASN A 890 -24.53 -4.90 37.51
C ASN A 890 -25.81 -5.76 37.43
N THR A 891 -26.77 -5.35 36.61
CA THR A 891 -28.05 -6.04 36.44
C THR A 891 -28.47 -6.11 34.97
N ALA A 892 -29.16 -7.20 34.63
CA ALA A 892 -29.83 -7.36 33.36
C ALA A 892 -31.15 -6.56 33.37
N ALA A 893 -31.35 -5.70 32.39
CA ALA A 893 -32.58 -4.95 32.16
C ALA A 893 -33.19 -5.32 30.80
N ASN A 894 -34.52 -5.24 30.69
CA ASN A 894 -35.23 -5.44 29.42
C ASN A 894 -35.24 -4.15 28.56
N PHE A 895 -34.47 -3.13 28.94
CA PHE A 895 -34.39 -1.84 28.28
C PHE A 895 -32.95 -1.30 28.31
N VAL A 896 -32.65 -0.40 27.39
CA VAL A 896 -31.39 0.32 27.24
C VAL A 896 -31.64 1.80 27.49
N THR A 897 -30.89 2.41 28.41
CA THR A 897 -30.95 3.86 28.66
C THR A 897 -29.98 4.60 27.73
N LEU A 898 -30.53 5.39 26.82
CA LEU A 898 -29.82 6.23 25.87
C LEU A 898 -29.43 7.57 26.49
N GLY A 899 -28.20 8.01 26.23
CA GLY A 899 -27.74 9.37 26.47
C GLY A 899 -27.77 10.23 25.20
N ASN A 900 -27.25 11.45 25.29
CA ASN A 900 -27.11 12.39 24.17
C ASN A 900 -25.87 12.17 23.29
N VAL A 901 -25.03 11.20 23.66
CA VAL A 901 -23.83 10.80 22.92
C VAL A 901 -24.04 9.44 22.27
N TRP A 902 -23.46 9.25 21.09
CA TRP A 902 -23.42 7.95 20.42
C TRP A 902 -22.68 6.93 21.27
N ARG A 903 -23.33 5.79 21.52
CA ARG A 903 -22.73 4.64 22.20
C ARG A 903 -23.16 3.36 21.50
N GLU A 904 -22.27 2.38 21.51
CA GLU A 904 -22.58 1.03 21.09
C GLU A 904 -23.24 0.27 22.24
N TYR A 905 -24.30 -0.46 21.92
CA TYR A 905 -25.06 -1.29 22.85
C TYR A 905 -25.11 -2.71 22.33
N VAL A 906 -24.99 -3.69 23.23
CA VAL A 906 -25.13 -5.11 22.92
C VAL A 906 -26.22 -5.70 23.82
N VAL A 907 -27.22 -6.33 23.21
CA VAL A 907 -28.35 -6.94 23.90
C VAL A 907 -28.49 -8.39 23.49
N SER A 908 -28.86 -9.27 24.41
CA SER A 908 -28.93 -10.71 24.16
C SER A 908 -30.26 -11.34 24.58
N LEU A 909 -30.62 -12.43 23.91
CA LEU A 909 -31.82 -13.22 24.18
C LEU A 909 -31.47 -14.70 24.05
N SER A 910 -31.81 -15.51 25.06
CA SER A 910 -31.56 -16.95 24.98
C SER A 910 -32.54 -17.60 24.00
N ALA A 911 -32.05 -18.50 23.13
CA ALA A 911 -32.94 -19.25 22.25
C ALA A 911 -33.97 -20.10 23.02
N LYS A 912 -33.68 -20.46 24.29
CA LYS A 912 -34.63 -21.15 25.17
C LYS A 912 -35.85 -20.28 25.50
N GLU A 913 -35.70 -18.95 25.56
CA GLU A 913 -36.82 -18.03 25.76
C GLU A 913 -37.76 -18.00 24.54
N LEU A 914 -37.31 -18.56 23.41
CA LEU A 914 -38.11 -18.77 22.22
C LEU A 914 -38.58 -20.23 22.05
N SER A 915 -38.38 -21.10 23.04
CA SER A 915 -38.74 -22.52 22.93
C SER A 915 -40.25 -22.70 22.76
N GLY A 916 -40.65 -23.44 21.71
CA GLY A 916 -42.05 -23.70 21.39
C GLY A 916 -42.64 -22.77 20.31
N TYR A 917 -41.89 -21.77 19.84
CA TYR A 917 -42.36 -20.88 18.79
C TYR A 917 -41.93 -21.33 17.40
N THR A 918 -42.89 -21.30 16.47
CA THR A 918 -42.69 -21.54 15.04
C THR A 918 -43.25 -20.33 14.29
N GLY A 919 -42.45 -19.74 13.41
CA GLY A 919 -42.86 -18.55 12.66
C GLY A 919 -41.71 -17.65 12.26
N GLN A 920 -42.06 -16.62 11.49
CA GLN A 920 -41.15 -15.56 11.09
C GLN A 920 -40.79 -14.68 12.30
N LEU A 921 -39.50 -14.41 12.47
CA LEU A 921 -38.97 -13.48 13.46
C LEU A 921 -38.83 -12.09 12.83
N ASN A 922 -39.23 -11.08 13.57
CA ASN A 922 -39.09 -9.66 13.26
C ASN A 922 -38.30 -8.99 14.39
N LEU A 923 -37.52 -7.97 14.08
CA LEU A 923 -36.77 -7.19 15.07
C LEU A 923 -37.46 -5.85 15.27
N VAL A 924 -37.73 -5.49 16.53
CA VAL A 924 -38.47 -4.30 16.92
C VAL A 924 -37.59 -3.46 17.85
N ILE A 925 -37.49 -2.15 17.59
CA ILE A 925 -36.80 -1.19 18.47
C ILE A 925 -37.79 -0.06 18.79
N VAL A 926 -38.14 0.07 20.07
CA VAL A 926 -39.24 0.94 20.53
C VAL A 926 -38.89 1.70 21.80
N GLN A 927 -39.66 2.75 22.11
CA GLN A 927 -39.61 3.39 23.41
C GLN A 927 -40.09 2.46 24.53
N ALA A 928 -39.34 2.36 25.62
CA ALA A 928 -39.78 1.63 26.82
C ALA A 928 -40.89 2.39 27.57
N ALA A 929 -41.64 1.67 28.41
CA ALA A 929 -42.76 2.24 29.17
C ALA A 929 -42.35 3.20 30.32
N GLY A 930 -41.07 3.24 30.69
CA GLY A 930 -40.56 4.02 31.82
C GLY A 930 -40.38 5.51 31.49
N ARG A 931 -39.24 5.87 30.91
CA ARG A 931 -38.90 7.26 30.59
C ARG A 931 -39.38 7.65 29.20
N VAL A 932 -40.63 8.11 29.13
CA VAL A 932 -41.25 8.56 27.89
C VAL A 932 -40.82 9.98 27.50
N SER A 933 -40.62 10.19 26.21
CA SER A 933 -40.15 11.43 25.59
C SER A 933 -40.58 11.44 24.13
N SER A 934 -41.12 12.56 23.68
CA SER A 934 -41.50 12.78 22.29
C SER A 934 -40.33 13.21 21.40
N LYS A 935 -39.15 13.43 21.99
CA LYS A 935 -37.93 13.73 21.23
C LYS A 935 -37.46 12.48 20.47
N PRO A 936 -36.82 12.66 19.30
CA PRO A 936 -36.35 11.52 18.54
C PRO A 936 -35.17 10.83 19.22
N PHE A 937 -35.02 9.55 18.95
CA PHE A 937 -33.78 8.82 19.17
C PHE A 937 -33.26 8.26 17.84
N TYR A 938 -31.98 7.94 17.81
CA TYR A 938 -31.26 7.55 16.62
C TYR A 938 -30.69 6.16 16.83
N VAL A 939 -30.76 5.34 15.79
CA VAL A 939 -30.11 4.03 15.75
C VAL A 939 -29.33 3.87 14.46
N ASP A 940 -28.20 3.19 14.55
CA ASP A 940 -27.31 2.93 13.42
C ASP A 940 -26.54 1.60 13.60
N ASN A 941 -25.97 1.11 12.50
CA ASN A 941 -25.11 -0.08 12.42
C ASN A 941 -25.66 -1.28 13.21
N ILE A 942 -26.93 -1.58 12.99
CA ILE A 942 -27.64 -2.67 13.66
C ILE A 942 -27.10 -3.99 13.10
N SER A 943 -26.76 -4.91 13.99
CA SER A 943 -26.13 -6.16 13.61
C SER A 943 -26.62 -7.28 14.51
N MET A 944 -27.18 -8.32 13.91
CA MET A 944 -27.58 -9.53 14.62
C MET A 944 -26.59 -10.65 14.31
N LYS A 945 -25.33 -10.43 14.67
CA LYS A 945 -24.20 -11.32 14.39
C LYS A 945 -23.57 -11.82 15.68
N SER A 946 -22.66 -12.78 15.55
CA SER A 946 -21.89 -13.26 16.69
C SER A 946 -21.09 -12.12 17.34
N VAL A 947 -21.03 -12.12 18.66
CA VAL A 947 -20.27 -11.23 19.54
C VAL A 947 -19.29 -12.06 20.36
N LEU A 948 -18.25 -11.44 20.88
CA LEU A 948 -17.30 -12.11 21.77
C LEU A 948 -17.76 -12.01 23.22
N GLU A 949 -17.91 -13.15 23.89
CA GLU A 949 -18.17 -13.22 25.34
C GLU A 949 -16.89 -12.91 26.12
N LEU A 950 -16.87 -11.77 26.82
CA LEU A 950 -15.71 -11.27 27.55
C LEU A 950 -15.69 -11.65 29.03
N GLY A 951 -16.84 -11.95 29.62
CA GLY A 951 -16.96 -12.16 31.05
C GLY A 951 -18.34 -12.64 31.46
N ASP A 952 -18.55 -12.71 32.78
CA ASP A 952 -19.87 -12.99 33.34
C ASP A 952 -20.85 -11.85 33.01
N ASN A 953 -22.13 -12.11 33.26
CA ASN A 953 -23.19 -11.12 33.20
C ASN A 953 -23.40 -10.46 31.82
N MET A 954 -23.25 -11.20 30.71
CA MET A 954 -23.48 -10.67 29.36
C MET A 954 -22.53 -9.53 28.95
N ASN A 955 -21.29 -9.53 29.46
CA ASN A 955 -20.25 -8.64 28.97
C ASN A 955 -19.80 -9.11 27.56
N TYR A 956 -20.17 -8.36 26.53
CA TYR A 956 -19.96 -8.72 25.13
C TYR A 956 -19.18 -7.64 24.37
N ALA A 957 -18.20 -8.05 23.57
CA ALA A 957 -17.61 -7.19 22.54
C ALA A 957 -18.31 -7.41 21.20
N ALA A 958 -18.87 -6.33 20.64
CA ALA A 958 -19.39 -6.33 19.29
C ALA A 958 -18.26 -6.36 18.24
N ARG A 959 -18.65 -6.64 17.00
CA ARG A 959 -17.74 -6.65 15.85
C ARG A 959 -17.39 -5.20 15.49
N SER A 960 -16.11 -4.88 15.42
CA SER A 960 -15.59 -3.56 15.04
C SER A 960 -14.66 -3.67 13.82
N CYS A 961 -14.44 -2.56 13.11
CA CYS A 961 -13.56 -2.54 11.94
C CYS A 961 -12.10 -2.41 12.37
N ARG A 962 -11.29 -3.42 12.06
CA ARG A 962 -9.84 -3.42 12.25
C ARG A 962 -9.13 -2.61 11.19
N LEU A 963 -9.59 -2.70 9.94
CA LEU A 963 -9.06 -1.94 8.82
C LEU A 963 -10.19 -1.51 7.90
N TYR A 964 -10.36 -0.20 7.77
CA TYR A 964 -11.31 0.37 6.83
C TYR A 964 -10.79 0.26 5.38
N PRO A 965 -11.68 0.13 4.37
CA PRO A 965 -11.26 0.08 2.97
C PRO A 965 -10.50 1.32 2.51
N THR A 966 -10.85 2.47 3.08
CA THR A 966 -10.20 3.76 2.89
C THR A 966 -10.13 4.45 4.25
N GLU A 967 -9.14 5.32 4.46
CA GLU A 967 -8.99 6.06 5.73
C GLU A 967 -10.22 6.91 6.07
N THR A 968 -10.94 7.37 5.05
CA THR A 968 -12.14 8.20 5.16
C THR A 968 -13.45 7.40 5.08
N ALA A 969 -13.40 6.07 5.05
CA ALA A 969 -14.61 5.26 4.90
C ALA A 969 -15.58 5.52 6.08
N PRO A 970 -16.87 5.80 5.79
CA PRO A 970 -17.86 6.07 6.84
C PRO A 970 -18.25 4.83 7.63
N ALA A 971 -18.06 3.64 7.04
CA ALA A 971 -18.34 2.35 7.65
C ALA A 971 -17.34 1.29 7.17
N CYS A 972 -17.26 0.19 7.92
CA CYS A 972 -16.39 -0.93 7.55
C CYS A 972 -16.80 -1.54 6.20
N ASP A 973 -18.10 -1.71 5.98
CA ASP A 973 -18.66 -2.08 4.69
C ASP A 973 -19.52 -0.92 4.19
N TYR A 974 -19.25 -0.41 3.00
CA TYR A 974 -20.09 0.63 2.39
C TYR A 974 -20.20 0.44 0.87
N TYR A 975 -21.32 0.88 0.32
CA TYR A 975 -21.54 0.92 -1.12
C TYR A 975 -21.27 2.34 -1.61
N ASP A 976 -20.29 2.49 -2.49
CA ASP A 976 -20.05 3.74 -3.18
C ASP A 976 -20.92 3.78 -4.44
N SER A 977 -21.96 4.61 -4.38
CA SER A 977 -22.91 4.78 -5.47
C SER A 977 -22.33 5.51 -6.67
N GLN A 978 -21.25 6.29 -6.50
CA GLN A 978 -20.62 7.03 -7.60
C GLN A 978 -19.86 6.09 -8.52
N VAL A 979 -19.13 5.13 -7.95
CA VAL A 979 -18.36 4.12 -8.72
C VAL A 979 -19.11 2.80 -8.91
N GLY A 980 -20.27 2.62 -8.25
CA GLY A 980 -21.05 1.39 -8.30
C GLY A 980 -20.33 0.19 -7.67
N LYS A 981 -19.49 0.41 -6.66
CA LYS A 981 -18.68 -0.65 -6.01
C LYS A 981 -19.00 -0.80 -4.54
N ASN A 982 -19.00 -2.04 -4.07
CA ASN A 982 -19.04 -2.35 -2.65
C ASN A 982 -17.61 -2.42 -2.10
N TYR A 983 -17.30 -1.59 -1.12
CA TYR A 983 -16.08 -1.65 -0.35
C TYR A 983 -16.31 -2.43 0.93
N LYS A 984 -15.37 -3.31 1.28
CA LYS A 984 -15.43 -4.15 2.49
C LYS A 984 -14.12 -4.07 3.24
N GLY A 985 -14.21 -3.70 4.50
CA GLY A 985 -13.11 -3.61 5.44
C GLY A 985 -12.90 -4.92 6.15
N TRP A 986 -11.86 -4.97 6.99
CA TRP A 986 -11.58 -6.12 7.82
C TRP A 986 -12.15 -5.92 9.21
N LYS A 987 -12.96 -6.85 9.71
CA LYS A 987 -13.53 -6.78 11.06
C LYS A 987 -12.77 -7.65 12.05
N GLY A 988 -12.88 -7.29 13.32
CA GLY A 988 -12.44 -8.07 14.47
C GLY A 988 -13.28 -7.74 15.71
N TYR A 989 -12.92 -8.30 16.87
CA TYR A 989 -13.52 -7.89 18.14
C TYR A 989 -12.53 -6.99 18.88
N CYS A 990 -12.94 -5.75 19.11
CA CYS A 990 -12.14 -4.82 19.90
C CYS A 990 -12.40 -5.08 21.38
N VAL A 991 -11.38 -5.54 22.10
CA VAL A 991 -11.50 -5.84 23.53
C VAL A 991 -11.09 -4.65 24.40
N GLU A 992 -10.30 -3.72 23.86
CA GLU A 992 -9.93 -2.48 24.53
C GLU A 992 -9.84 -1.32 23.53
N THR A 993 -10.73 -0.33 23.67
CA THR A 993 -10.73 0.88 22.85
C THR A 993 -9.80 1.94 23.45
N ASP A 994 -9.15 2.72 22.60
CA ASP A 994 -8.36 3.86 23.04
C ASP A 994 -9.28 4.92 23.66
N PRO A 995 -9.16 5.25 24.96
CA PRO A 995 -10.03 6.23 25.60
C PRO A 995 -9.95 7.64 24.97
N ALA A 996 -8.85 7.97 24.27
CA ALA A 996 -8.68 9.27 23.62
C ALA A 996 -9.32 9.37 22.22
N TYR A 997 -9.97 8.31 21.71
CA TYR A 997 -10.50 8.29 20.34
C TYR A 997 -11.48 9.43 20.03
N GLN A 998 -12.22 9.91 21.05
CA GLN A 998 -13.20 10.98 20.90
C GLN A 998 -12.59 12.34 20.50
N ASN A 999 -11.30 12.56 20.80
CA ASN A 999 -10.59 13.80 20.48
C ASN A 999 -9.92 13.76 19.08
N ARG A 1000 -10.12 12.68 18.31
CA ARG A 1000 -9.50 12.49 17.00
C ARG A 1000 -10.41 13.01 15.88
N ARG A 1001 -9.80 13.25 14.72
CA ARG A 1001 -10.46 13.75 13.50
C ARG A 1001 -11.64 12.89 13.04
N TYR A 1002 -11.61 11.58 13.30
CA TYR A 1002 -12.65 10.62 12.94
C TYR A 1002 -13.16 9.89 14.20
N SER A 1003 -13.99 10.55 15.00
CA SER A 1003 -14.54 10.01 16.25
C SER A 1003 -15.45 8.79 16.05
N SER A 1004 -15.99 8.61 14.85
CA SER A 1004 -16.76 7.43 14.42
C SER A 1004 -15.90 6.17 14.22
N GLN A 1005 -14.57 6.30 14.21
CA GLN A 1005 -13.63 5.21 14.03
C GLN A 1005 -12.81 5.00 15.33
N PRO A 1006 -13.37 4.34 16.37
CA PRO A 1006 -12.63 4.09 17.59
C PRO A 1006 -11.41 3.22 17.30
N MET A 1007 -10.22 3.75 17.59
CA MET A 1007 -8.99 2.97 17.52
C MET A 1007 -8.98 1.94 18.65
N CYS A 1008 -8.67 0.70 18.31
CA CYS A 1008 -8.59 -0.36 19.27
C CYS A 1008 -7.13 -0.54 19.73
N LEU A 1009 -6.91 -0.50 21.04
CA LEU A 1009 -5.62 -0.78 21.66
C LEU A 1009 -5.32 -2.28 21.66
N MET A 1010 -6.35 -3.11 21.86
CA MET A 1010 -6.22 -4.57 21.92
C MET A 1010 -7.34 -5.26 21.13
N TRP A 1011 -6.95 -6.06 20.13
CA TRP A 1011 -7.86 -6.87 19.32
C TRP A 1011 -7.83 -8.34 19.76
N TRP A 1012 -8.99 -9.00 19.76
CA TRP A 1012 -9.04 -10.45 19.89
C TRP A 1012 -8.48 -11.12 18.63
N PRO A 1013 -7.54 -12.09 18.75
CA PRO A 1013 -6.74 -12.59 17.64
C PRO A 1013 -7.50 -13.66 16.83
N VAL A 1014 -8.56 -13.25 16.15
CA VAL A 1014 -9.24 -14.09 15.14
C VAL A 1014 -9.18 -13.44 13.78
N ASP A 1015 -8.77 -14.24 12.80
CA ASP A 1015 -8.52 -13.80 11.43
C ASP A 1015 -9.84 -13.62 10.66
N ILE A 1016 -10.81 -14.52 10.89
CA ILE A 1016 -12.14 -14.49 10.29
C ILE A 1016 -13.18 -14.84 11.36
N ILE A 1017 -14.06 -13.89 11.65
CA ILE A 1017 -15.14 -14.05 12.63
C ILE A 1017 -16.37 -14.69 11.99
N ASN A 1018 -17.18 -15.40 12.80
CA ASN A 1018 -18.30 -16.16 12.26
C ASN A 1018 -19.33 -15.29 11.54
N GLY A 1019 -19.79 -15.74 10.37
CA GLY A 1019 -20.76 -15.02 9.55
C GLY A 1019 -20.20 -13.80 8.80
N GLU A 1020 -18.87 -13.67 8.65
CA GLU A 1020 -18.24 -12.70 7.74
C GLU A 1020 -18.01 -13.24 6.33
N SER A 1021 -18.03 -12.34 5.34
CA SER A 1021 -17.46 -12.63 4.03
C SER A 1021 -15.96 -12.38 4.04
N ASN A 1022 -15.20 -13.41 3.70
CA ASN A 1022 -13.75 -13.31 3.52
C ASN A 1022 -13.39 -12.23 2.46
N ILE A 1023 -12.67 -11.19 2.88
CA ILE A 1023 -12.26 -10.06 2.01
C ILE A 1023 -11.05 -10.37 1.11
N PHE A 1024 -10.28 -11.43 1.38
CA PHE A 1024 -9.10 -11.78 0.59
C PHE A 1024 -9.34 -13.01 -0.31
N TYR A 1025 -10.56 -13.21 -0.81
CA TYR A 1025 -10.95 -14.35 -1.66
C TYR A 1025 -10.05 -14.59 -2.89
N LYS A 1026 -9.28 -13.57 -3.33
CA LYS A 1026 -8.34 -13.68 -4.46
C LYS A 1026 -6.99 -14.31 -4.11
N ASP A 1027 -6.63 -14.42 -2.82
CA ASP A 1027 -5.40 -15.05 -2.37
C ASP A 1027 -5.74 -16.15 -1.35
N PRO A 1028 -5.78 -17.44 -1.77
CA PRO A 1028 -6.11 -18.54 -0.87
C PRO A 1028 -5.06 -18.80 0.21
N THR A 1029 -3.90 -18.12 0.17
CA THR A 1029 -2.77 -18.32 1.10
C THR A 1029 -2.61 -17.22 2.16
N ALA A 1030 -3.39 -16.13 2.07
CA ALA A 1030 -3.10 -14.90 2.81
C ALA A 1030 -3.89 -14.69 4.11
N ILE A 1031 -4.68 -15.66 4.58
CA ILE A 1031 -5.61 -15.42 5.69
C ILE A 1031 -5.70 -16.59 6.64
N GLY A 1032 -5.63 -16.30 7.93
CA GLY A 1032 -5.33 -17.31 8.91
C GLY A 1032 -3.83 -17.42 9.11
N TYR A 1033 -3.41 -17.88 10.28
CA TYR A 1033 -2.07 -18.45 10.40
C TYR A 1033 -1.91 -19.60 9.40
N THR A 1034 -1.18 -19.36 8.31
CA THR A 1034 -0.76 -20.36 7.31
C THR A 1034 0.64 -20.91 7.59
N GLY A 1035 1.27 -20.48 8.69
CA GLY A 1035 2.52 -21.04 9.19
C GLY A 1035 2.39 -22.52 9.54
N ARG A 1036 3.53 -23.21 9.71
CA ARG A 1036 3.52 -24.63 10.10
C ARG A 1036 2.71 -24.79 11.37
N LYS A 1037 1.71 -25.68 11.29
CA LYS A 1037 1.05 -26.18 12.49
C LYS A 1037 2.04 -26.98 13.33
N PRO A 1038 1.86 -26.96 14.65
CA PRO A 1038 0.92 -26.15 15.46
C PRO A 1038 1.32 -24.68 15.63
N LEU A 1039 0.39 -23.85 16.12
CA LEU A 1039 0.65 -22.48 16.60
C LEU A 1039 1.54 -22.59 17.87
N TYR A 1040 2.82 -22.24 17.79
CA TYR A 1040 3.71 -22.30 18.94
C TYR A 1040 3.76 -20.93 19.64
N TYR A 1041 2.78 -20.67 20.51
CA TYR A 1041 2.86 -19.58 21.48
C TYR A 1041 3.03 -20.18 22.87
N CYS A 1042 4.08 -19.74 23.56
CA CYS A 1042 4.37 -20.14 24.93
C CYS A 1042 3.57 -19.22 25.86
N LEU A 1043 2.48 -19.75 26.45
CA LEU A 1043 1.77 -19.03 27.51
C LEU A 1043 2.58 -19.02 28.81
N GLU A 1044 3.34 -20.11 29.03
CA GLU A 1044 4.20 -20.32 30.18
C GLU A 1044 5.46 -21.07 29.75
N ALA A 1045 6.64 -20.45 29.88
CA ALA A 1045 7.93 -21.06 29.55
C ALA A 1045 8.61 -21.56 30.84
N ALA A 1046 9.37 -22.65 30.78
CA ALA A 1046 10.07 -23.27 31.92
C ALA A 1046 11.05 -22.34 32.70
N GLY A 1047 11.23 -21.09 32.28
CA GLY A 1047 11.92 -20.04 33.06
C GLY A 1047 11.01 -19.22 33.99
N ASN A 1048 9.69 -19.47 34.01
CA ASN A 1048 8.68 -18.63 34.69
C ASN A 1048 8.07 -19.21 35.99
N TYR A 1049 8.50 -20.38 36.51
CA TYR A 1049 7.98 -20.83 37.80
C TYR A 1049 8.94 -21.68 38.65
N SER A 1050 8.96 -21.39 39.96
CA SER A 1050 9.33 -22.34 41.02
C SER A 1050 8.04 -22.76 41.73
N ARG A 1051 7.61 -24.01 41.52
CA ARG A 1051 6.55 -24.63 42.34
C ARG A 1051 7.12 -24.92 43.72
N THR A 1052 6.70 -24.16 44.72
CA THR A 1052 6.82 -24.55 46.13
C THR A 1052 5.50 -24.37 46.88
N GLY A 1053 4.69 -25.46 46.84
CA GLY A 1053 3.80 -25.96 47.92
C GLY A 1053 2.54 -25.14 48.29
N SER A 1054 1.40 -25.73 48.64
CA SER A 1054 0.97 -27.12 48.71
C SER A 1054 -0.55 -27.19 48.82
N LEU A 1055 -1.12 -28.30 48.37
CA LEU A 1055 -2.32 -28.87 49.01
C LEU A 1055 -2.05 -29.10 50.50
N SER A 1056 -2.82 -28.48 51.40
CA SER A 1056 -3.34 -29.11 52.62
C SER A 1056 -4.35 -28.18 53.32
N THR A 1057 -5.55 -28.74 53.52
CA THR A 1057 -6.75 -28.27 54.26
C THR A 1057 -7.46 -27.02 53.76
#